data_AF-A0A494Y6V6-F1
#
_entry.id   AF-A0A494Y6V6-F1
#
_cell.length_a   1.000
_cell.length_b   1.000
_cell.length_c   1.000
_cell.angle_alpha   90.00
_cell.angle_beta   90.00
_cell.angle_gamma   90.00
#
_symmetry.space_group_name_H-M   'P 1'
#
loop_
_entity.id
_entity.type
_entity.pdbx_description
1 polymer ?
#
loop_
_entity_poly.entity_id
_entity_poly.type
_entity_poly.pdbx_seq_one_letter_code
_entity_poly.pdbx_strand_id
1 'polypeptide(L)'
;MANETSKQMLRRASDRRFGTRWIVGDGIDIGCGPDPLSKVSDFFPLMRTVRPWDLPDGDAMLMDGVADDSYDFVHSSHCLEHLVDPVTALANWIRICKPGGHVVITVPDEDLYEQGVWPSTFNQDHKWTFTILKPESWSPRSINVVQLLAHFQGEVEILKLEKLDSTFDYRQPRYDQTMYSLAESAIEFVLKKRPREAAFNVEATFAAAIDHHRHGRLVEARDAYVAILEADPIHVASLNNLALICDGESREMLLRRALDVQPDHVDALVNLGEHQRDAGRHAEASALLRRALVLAPHERRAIRALATSLEALGDFNAAIEVLDANRTRFEGAERADVLCALGKYCESANRTDDAIAYLDEALSIDPHHADAHIWRGRQYLKKGDFAQGANGIGWIWRGRYPEIGDQTGRFVDEAGHPIRQDGRTVVLSSDSGLGDTMQFVRYASELQALGARVVVECQPELVRLIANTPGVDEVVPFGQLRDAGDVRVPLHNLIGAFRSTPETVPNTVPYLFPVAAEADAWRARLEQHEGFRVGLCWAGSPLHQRNGSRSVPLDVIASLVGYPGMVCYSLQKGAAEPLPGAIDWTAEFEDFASTAAFVSQLDLVISVDSAVAHLAGGLGKPVWLLNRFDSCWRWMEERIDSPWYPTLTQFRQEKPGDWAPVVRSVAECFAIVAHERAQ
;
A
#
# COMPACT_ATOMS: atom_id res chain seq x y z
N MET A 1 -45.48 59.74 -31.03
CA MET A 1 -45.03 58.47 -30.45
C MET A 1 -45.21 57.41 -31.50
N ALA A 2 -44.10 56.79 -31.88
CA ALA A 2 -44.10 55.72 -32.85
C ALA A 2 -44.50 54.42 -32.15
N ASN A 3 -45.37 53.62 -32.79
CA ASN A 3 -45.85 52.35 -32.24
C ASN A 3 -44.78 51.26 -32.39
N GLU A 4 -43.64 51.41 -31.69
CA GLU A 4 -42.45 50.58 -31.87
C GLU A 4 -42.70 49.10 -31.58
N THR A 5 -43.46 48.77 -30.53
CA THR A 5 -43.81 47.38 -30.22
C THR A 5 -44.63 46.75 -31.36
N SER A 6 -45.61 47.48 -31.88
CA SER A 6 -46.43 47.02 -33.01
C SER A 6 -45.62 46.88 -34.30
N LYS A 7 -44.67 47.79 -34.58
CA LYS A 7 -43.83 47.75 -35.78
C LYS A 7 -42.93 46.52 -35.85
N GLN A 8 -42.36 46.14 -34.70
CA GLN A 8 -41.50 44.96 -34.60
C GLN A 8 -42.23 43.67 -35.01
N MET A 9 -43.58 43.65 -35.01
CA MET A 9 -44.35 42.47 -35.39
C MET A 9 -44.10 42.03 -36.83
N LEU A 10 -43.81 42.94 -37.76
CA LEU A 10 -43.55 42.56 -39.15
C LEU A 10 -42.31 41.66 -39.26
N ARG A 11 -41.22 42.05 -38.60
CA ARG A 11 -39.99 41.25 -38.50
C ARG A 11 -40.20 40.01 -37.62
N ARG A 12 -40.81 40.17 -36.44
CA ARG A 12 -41.03 39.07 -35.48
C ARG A 12 -41.95 37.97 -36.04
N ALA A 13 -42.95 38.31 -36.86
CA ALA A 13 -43.80 37.34 -37.55
C ALA A 13 -43.07 36.55 -38.65
N SER A 14 -41.99 37.12 -39.21
CA SER A 14 -41.13 36.42 -40.18
C SER A 14 -40.19 35.40 -39.51
N ASP A 15 -39.86 35.60 -38.23
CA ASP A 15 -39.16 34.60 -37.41
C ASP A 15 -40.17 33.57 -36.88
N ARG A 16 -40.18 32.40 -37.54
CA ARG A 16 -41.06 31.26 -37.24
C ARG A 16 -41.10 30.82 -35.77
N ARG A 17 -40.11 31.19 -34.95
CA ARG A 17 -40.05 30.77 -33.54
C ARG A 17 -40.09 31.94 -32.56
N PHE A 18 -40.02 33.20 -33.00
CA PHE A 18 -40.00 34.34 -32.06
C PHE A 18 -41.21 34.29 -31.12
N GLY A 19 -42.41 34.14 -31.67
CA GLY A 19 -43.67 34.14 -30.92
C GLY A 19 -43.86 32.96 -29.96
N THR A 20 -43.04 31.91 -30.07
CA THR A 20 -43.10 30.70 -29.22
C THR A 20 -41.83 30.48 -28.40
N ARG A 21 -40.82 31.33 -28.54
CA ARG A 21 -39.48 31.11 -27.94
C ARG A 21 -39.23 31.99 -26.73
N TRP A 22 -39.58 33.27 -26.77
CA TRP A 22 -39.15 34.25 -25.75
C TRP A 22 -40.30 34.85 -24.95
N ILE A 23 -41.45 35.05 -25.57
CA ILE A 23 -42.67 35.59 -24.92
C ILE A 23 -43.58 34.42 -24.59
N VAL A 24 -43.31 33.74 -23.47
CA VAL A 24 -43.96 32.49 -23.06
C VAL A 24 -44.33 32.57 -21.58
N GLY A 25 -45.58 32.24 -21.23
CA GLY A 25 -46.08 32.26 -19.85
C GLY A 25 -46.68 33.60 -19.43
N ASP A 26 -46.57 33.94 -18.16
CA ASP A 26 -46.99 35.23 -17.60
C ASP A 26 -45.83 36.22 -17.67
N GLY A 27 -46.07 37.41 -18.21
CA GLY A 27 -45.04 38.43 -18.29
C GLY A 27 -45.47 39.82 -17.87
N ILE A 28 -44.49 40.72 -17.92
CA ILE A 28 -44.64 42.14 -17.62
C ILE A 28 -44.02 42.95 -18.76
N ASP A 29 -44.71 44.03 -19.16
CA ASP A 29 -44.32 44.91 -20.25
C ASP A 29 -44.00 46.30 -19.70
N ILE A 30 -42.70 46.61 -19.58
CA ILE A 30 -42.17 47.76 -18.86
C ILE A 30 -41.95 48.94 -19.81
N GLY A 31 -42.55 50.07 -19.47
CA GLY A 31 -42.51 51.29 -20.27
C GLY A 31 -43.40 51.19 -21.52
N CYS A 32 -44.52 50.48 -21.41
CA CYS A 32 -45.35 50.11 -22.56
C CYS A 32 -46.02 51.30 -23.26
N GLY A 33 -46.21 52.43 -22.56
CA GLY A 33 -46.77 53.64 -23.14
C GLY A 33 -48.14 53.39 -23.79
N PRO A 34 -48.45 54.10 -24.89
CA PRO A 34 -49.67 53.88 -25.64
C PRO A 34 -49.61 52.64 -26.57
N ASP A 35 -48.50 51.89 -26.63
CA ASP A 35 -48.30 50.74 -27.53
C ASP A 35 -47.88 49.46 -26.78
N PRO A 36 -48.73 48.95 -25.87
CA PRO A 36 -48.39 47.78 -25.07
C PRO A 36 -48.40 46.48 -25.89
N LEU A 37 -47.56 45.53 -25.48
CA LEU A 37 -47.45 44.19 -26.05
C LEU A 37 -48.78 43.43 -26.06
N SER A 38 -49.69 43.75 -25.13
CA SER A 38 -51.04 43.18 -25.09
C SER A 38 -51.87 43.46 -26.35
N LYS A 39 -51.59 44.55 -27.09
CA LYS A 39 -52.28 44.85 -28.37
C LYS A 39 -51.95 43.87 -29.48
N VAL A 40 -50.82 43.19 -29.38
CA VAL A 40 -50.29 42.25 -30.38
C VAL A 40 -50.22 40.83 -29.83
N SER A 41 -51.02 40.52 -28.79
CA SER A 41 -51.03 39.21 -28.12
C SER A 41 -51.34 38.05 -29.05
N ASP A 42 -52.10 38.28 -30.11
CA ASP A 42 -52.48 37.26 -31.09
C ASP A 42 -51.26 36.65 -31.83
N PHE A 43 -50.12 37.35 -31.83
CA PHE A 43 -48.87 36.84 -32.41
C PHE A 43 -48.05 35.96 -31.44
N PHE A 44 -48.46 35.86 -30.17
CA PHE A 44 -47.75 35.17 -29.10
C PHE A 44 -48.63 34.08 -28.47
N PRO A 45 -48.82 32.93 -29.14
CA PRO A 45 -49.78 31.90 -28.72
C PRO A 45 -49.45 31.22 -27.39
N LEU A 46 -48.22 31.37 -26.89
CA LEU A 46 -47.78 30.83 -25.60
C LEU A 46 -47.74 31.89 -24.48
N MET A 47 -48.12 33.13 -24.77
CA MET A 47 -48.30 34.18 -23.77
C MET A 47 -49.64 33.98 -23.07
N ARG A 48 -49.60 33.75 -21.76
CA ARG A 48 -50.79 33.52 -20.93
C ARG A 48 -51.37 34.83 -20.42
N THR A 49 -50.53 35.68 -19.83
CA THR A 49 -50.89 37.05 -19.43
C THR A 49 -49.70 37.99 -19.65
N VAL A 50 -49.99 39.28 -19.87
CA VAL A 50 -48.98 40.33 -19.83
C VAL A 50 -49.52 41.52 -19.04
N ARG A 51 -48.81 41.90 -17.99
CA ARG A 51 -49.14 43.09 -17.19
C ARG A 51 -48.43 44.32 -17.78
N PRO A 52 -49.15 45.36 -18.23
CA PRO A 52 -48.52 46.63 -18.57
C PRO A 52 -47.96 47.28 -17.29
N TRP A 53 -46.80 47.92 -17.39
CA TRP A 53 -46.17 48.69 -16.33
C TRP A 53 -45.69 50.03 -16.87
N ASP A 54 -46.31 51.12 -16.41
CA ASP A 54 -46.00 52.49 -16.82
C ASP A 54 -45.98 53.46 -15.63
N LEU A 55 -45.85 54.77 -15.86
CA LEU A 55 -45.77 55.82 -14.84
C LEU A 55 -46.77 55.70 -13.67
N PRO A 56 -48.04 55.29 -13.87
CA PRO A 56 -48.98 55.10 -12.76
C PRO A 56 -48.69 53.88 -11.87
N ASP A 57 -47.96 52.88 -12.38
CA ASP A 57 -47.69 51.62 -11.69
C ASP A 57 -46.47 51.68 -10.77
N GLY A 58 -45.48 52.53 -11.09
CA GLY A 58 -44.30 52.77 -10.28
C GLY A 58 -43.03 53.04 -11.07
N ASP A 59 -41.90 53.10 -10.37
CA ASP A 59 -40.59 53.39 -10.96
C ASP A 59 -40.09 52.18 -11.78
N ALA A 60 -39.89 52.38 -13.08
CA ALA A 60 -39.45 51.34 -14.01
C ALA A 60 -37.98 50.90 -13.83
N MET A 61 -37.14 51.69 -13.16
CA MET A 61 -35.76 51.32 -12.82
C MET A 61 -35.70 50.48 -11.54
N LEU A 62 -36.49 50.84 -10.53
CA LEU A 62 -36.48 50.15 -9.23
C LEU A 62 -37.36 48.89 -9.23
N MET A 63 -38.48 48.92 -9.95
CA MET A 63 -39.51 47.88 -9.92
C MET A 63 -39.92 47.53 -8.49
N ASP A 64 -40.02 48.55 -7.64
CA ASP A 64 -40.39 48.40 -6.23
C ASP A 64 -41.86 47.95 -6.13
N GLY A 65 -42.13 46.99 -5.24
CA GLY A 65 -43.43 46.31 -5.17
C GLY A 65 -43.63 45.17 -6.17
N VAL A 66 -42.66 44.85 -7.03
CA VAL A 66 -42.65 43.61 -7.83
C VAL A 66 -41.69 42.60 -7.19
N ALA A 67 -42.23 41.46 -6.77
CA ALA A 67 -41.45 40.40 -6.14
C ALA A 67 -40.46 39.75 -7.12
N ASP A 68 -39.35 39.27 -6.59
CA ASP A 68 -38.35 38.49 -7.33
C ASP A 68 -39.01 37.27 -7.98
N ASP A 69 -38.50 36.86 -9.15
CA ASP A 69 -38.93 35.64 -9.85
C ASP A 69 -40.47 35.56 -10.07
N SER A 70 -41.12 36.70 -10.30
CA SER A 70 -42.58 36.77 -10.49
C SER A 70 -43.03 36.38 -11.90
N TYR A 71 -42.23 36.67 -12.92
CA TYR A 71 -42.66 36.60 -14.32
C TYR A 71 -41.83 35.60 -15.14
N ASP A 72 -42.51 34.85 -16.01
CA ASP A 72 -41.89 33.92 -16.96
C ASP A 72 -41.13 34.66 -18.07
N PHE A 73 -41.58 35.88 -18.41
CA PHE A 73 -40.84 36.80 -19.27
C PHE A 73 -40.99 38.28 -18.86
N VAL A 74 -39.99 39.08 -19.22
CA VAL A 74 -40.00 40.54 -19.09
C VAL A 74 -39.78 41.15 -20.46
N HIS A 75 -40.66 42.06 -20.87
CA HIS A 75 -40.55 42.78 -22.14
C HIS A 75 -40.36 44.28 -21.87
N SER A 76 -39.52 44.93 -22.67
CA SER A 76 -39.44 46.39 -22.70
C SER A 76 -39.02 46.88 -24.08
N SER A 77 -39.72 47.88 -24.60
CA SER A 77 -39.43 48.49 -25.90
C SER A 77 -39.28 49.99 -25.70
N HIS A 78 -38.10 50.53 -25.98
CA HIS A 78 -37.83 51.96 -25.91
C HIS A 78 -38.13 52.62 -24.55
N CYS A 79 -37.73 51.93 -23.46
CA CYS A 79 -37.84 52.46 -22.10
C CYS A 79 -36.47 52.70 -21.45
N LEU A 80 -35.48 51.83 -21.70
CA LEU A 80 -34.20 51.84 -20.97
C LEU A 80 -33.40 53.13 -21.20
N GLU A 81 -33.53 53.76 -22.37
CA GLU A 81 -32.94 55.06 -22.73
C GLU A 81 -33.43 56.23 -21.86
N HIS A 82 -34.61 56.08 -21.25
CA HIS A 82 -35.26 57.09 -20.43
C HIS A 82 -34.88 56.98 -18.95
N LEU A 83 -34.20 55.90 -18.55
CA LEU A 83 -33.87 55.61 -17.16
C LEU A 83 -32.52 56.23 -16.77
N VAL A 84 -32.42 56.68 -15.52
CA VAL A 84 -31.22 57.37 -15.02
C VAL A 84 -30.01 56.43 -14.98
N ASP A 85 -30.22 55.19 -14.53
CA ASP A 85 -29.20 54.15 -14.48
C ASP A 85 -29.67 52.84 -15.15
N PRO A 86 -29.30 52.64 -16.43
CA PRO A 86 -29.64 51.44 -17.18
C PRO A 86 -29.08 50.14 -16.59
N VAL A 87 -27.98 50.19 -15.83
CA VAL A 87 -27.41 48.99 -15.18
C VAL A 87 -28.33 48.53 -14.06
N THR A 88 -28.71 49.46 -13.17
CA THR A 88 -29.64 49.16 -12.07
C THR A 88 -31.01 48.74 -12.59
N ALA A 89 -31.52 49.40 -13.63
CA ALA A 89 -32.78 49.02 -14.27
C ALA A 89 -32.74 47.57 -14.79
N LEU A 90 -31.70 47.24 -15.56
CA LEU A 90 -31.55 45.90 -16.13
C LEU A 90 -31.38 44.83 -15.04
N ALA A 91 -30.64 45.13 -13.96
CA ALA A 91 -30.51 44.24 -12.81
C ALA A 91 -31.88 43.91 -12.18
N ASN A 92 -32.74 44.92 -12.00
CA ASN A 92 -34.09 44.73 -11.46
C ASN A 92 -35.02 44.00 -12.44
N TRP A 93 -34.87 44.22 -13.74
CA TRP A 93 -35.64 43.49 -14.75
C TRP A 93 -35.26 42.00 -14.81
N ILE A 94 -33.96 41.68 -14.62
CA ILE A 94 -33.48 40.31 -14.47
C ILE A 94 -33.97 39.70 -13.14
N ARG A 95 -33.98 40.49 -12.05
CA ARG A 95 -34.45 40.07 -10.71
C ARG A 95 -35.89 39.56 -10.74
N ILE A 96 -36.81 40.29 -11.37
CA ILE A 96 -38.24 39.92 -11.41
C ILE A 96 -38.57 38.80 -12.40
N CYS A 97 -37.65 38.48 -13.32
CA CYS A 97 -37.77 37.34 -14.23
C CYS A 97 -37.45 36.03 -13.48
N LYS A 98 -38.23 34.97 -13.69
CA LYS A 98 -37.98 33.65 -13.11
C LYS A 98 -36.70 33.02 -13.64
N PRO A 99 -36.03 32.14 -12.87
CA PRO A 99 -34.93 31.34 -13.38
C PRO A 99 -35.40 30.49 -14.58
N GLY A 100 -34.66 30.53 -15.67
CA GLY A 100 -35.03 29.94 -16.95
C GLY A 100 -35.97 30.78 -17.83
N GLY A 101 -36.53 31.88 -17.31
CA GLY A 101 -37.35 32.84 -18.03
C GLY A 101 -36.53 33.80 -18.91
N HIS A 102 -37.23 34.61 -19.73
CA HIS A 102 -36.61 35.47 -20.73
C HIS A 102 -36.82 36.97 -20.49
N VAL A 103 -35.79 37.77 -20.76
CA VAL A 103 -35.87 39.25 -20.77
C VAL A 103 -35.62 39.73 -22.19
N VAL A 104 -36.60 40.40 -22.80
CA VAL A 104 -36.60 40.86 -24.20
C VAL A 104 -36.63 42.39 -24.22
N ILE A 105 -35.55 43.02 -24.68
CA ILE A 105 -35.39 44.47 -24.62
C ILE A 105 -35.04 45.04 -25.99
N THR A 106 -35.63 46.17 -26.33
CA THR A 106 -35.28 46.98 -27.50
C THR A 106 -34.91 48.40 -27.08
N VAL A 107 -33.78 48.90 -27.57
CA VAL A 107 -33.23 50.24 -27.27
C VAL A 107 -32.80 50.97 -28.55
N PRO A 108 -32.78 52.31 -28.61
CA PRO A 108 -32.42 53.05 -29.81
C PRO A 108 -30.91 52.93 -30.12
N ASP A 109 -30.57 52.58 -31.36
CA ASP A 109 -29.19 52.59 -31.83
C ASP A 109 -28.75 54.05 -32.07
N GLU A 110 -27.55 54.40 -31.63
CA GLU A 110 -27.08 55.79 -31.73
C GLU A 110 -26.96 56.25 -33.18
N ASP A 111 -26.44 55.42 -34.08
CA ASP A 111 -26.15 55.81 -35.45
C ASP A 111 -27.44 55.84 -36.29
N LEU A 112 -28.40 54.97 -35.97
CA LEU A 112 -29.70 54.92 -36.66
C LEU A 112 -30.68 55.98 -36.14
N TYR A 113 -30.83 56.11 -34.82
CA TYR A 113 -31.81 57.01 -34.23
C TYR A 113 -31.27 58.43 -34.09
N GLU A 114 -30.15 58.63 -33.37
CA GLU A 114 -29.68 59.98 -33.02
C GLU A 114 -28.85 60.67 -34.11
N GLN A 115 -28.22 59.86 -34.97
CA GLN A 115 -27.60 60.29 -36.22
C GLN A 115 -26.56 61.41 -36.02
N GLY A 116 -25.64 61.22 -35.07
CA GLY A 116 -24.48 62.10 -34.85
C GLY A 116 -24.73 63.34 -34.00
N VAL A 117 -25.93 63.50 -33.41
CA VAL A 117 -26.28 64.69 -32.61
C VAL A 117 -26.72 64.29 -31.21
N TRP A 118 -26.10 64.89 -30.20
CA TRP A 118 -26.45 64.72 -28.79
C TRP A 118 -26.44 66.07 -28.05
N PRO A 119 -27.39 66.37 -27.13
CA PRO A 119 -28.58 65.60 -26.76
C PRO A 119 -29.55 65.36 -27.91
N SER A 120 -30.42 64.35 -27.79
CA SER A 120 -31.37 64.01 -28.84
C SER A 120 -32.25 65.19 -29.23
N THR A 121 -32.34 65.47 -30.53
CA THR A 121 -33.31 66.44 -31.06
C THR A 121 -34.64 65.79 -31.43
N PHE A 122 -34.69 64.45 -31.47
CA PHE A 122 -35.88 63.69 -31.83
C PHE A 122 -36.71 63.34 -30.57
N ASN A 123 -36.04 63.10 -29.45
CA ASN A 123 -36.70 62.88 -28.16
C ASN A 123 -35.92 63.53 -27.01
N GLN A 124 -36.43 64.65 -26.50
CA GLN A 124 -35.74 65.43 -25.46
C GLN A 124 -35.61 64.71 -24.10
N ASP A 125 -36.31 63.60 -23.89
CA ASP A 125 -36.21 62.81 -22.64
C ASP A 125 -35.19 61.67 -22.70
N HIS A 126 -34.54 61.44 -23.86
CA HIS A 126 -33.45 60.48 -23.96
C HIS A 126 -32.28 60.89 -23.05
N LYS A 127 -31.95 60.01 -22.10
CA LYS A 127 -30.80 60.16 -21.19
C LYS A 127 -29.59 59.38 -21.70
N TRP A 128 -29.85 58.34 -22.48
CA TRP A 128 -28.85 57.46 -23.06
C TRP A 128 -29.16 57.16 -24.53
N THR A 129 -28.10 56.84 -25.27
CA THR A 129 -28.18 56.14 -26.55
C THR A 129 -27.38 54.84 -26.47
N PHE A 130 -27.51 53.94 -27.44
CA PHE A 130 -26.92 52.61 -27.36
C PHE A 130 -26.15 52.23 -28.61
N THR A 131 -25.12 51.40 -28.42
CA THR A 131 -24.33 50.81 -29.51
C THR A 131 -24.16 49.32 -29.33
N ILE A 132 -23.92 48.64 -30.43
CA ILE A 132 -23.50 47.24 -30.45
C ILE A 132 -22.09 47.15 -31.06
N LEU A 133 -21.14 46.61 -30.29
CA LEU A 133 -19.75 46.33 -30.76
C LEU A 133 -18.99 47.56 -31.32
N LYS A 134 -19.41 48.78 -30.97
CA LYS A 134 -18.71 50.00 -31.37
C LYS A 134 -17.58 50.32 -30.38
N PRO A 135 -16.31 50.44 -30.83
CA PRO A 135 -15.18 50.72 -29.94
C PRO A 135 -15.24 52.12 -29.31
N GLU A 136 -15.68 53.11 -30.08
CA GLU A 136 -15.80 54.51 -29.65
C GLU A 136 -17.13 55.08 -30.14
N SER A 137 -17.93 55.63 -29.21
CA SER A 137 -19.16 56.36 -29.53
C SER A 137 -18.87 57.84 -29.77
N TRP A 138 -19.60 58.47 -30.70
CA TRP A 138 -19.59 59.92 -30.86
C TRP A 138 -20.44 60.66 -29.82
N SER A 139 -21.32 59.95 -29.11
CA SER A 139 -22.15 60.51 -28.04
C SER A 139 -21.45 60.35 -26.69
N PRO A 140 -21.39 61.41 -25.85
CA PRO A 140 -20.86 61.30 -24.49
C PRO A 140 -21.76 60.51 -23.54
N ARG A 141 -22.95 60.08 -24.00
CA ARG A 141 -23.96 59.36 -23.23
C ARG A 141 -24.45 58.13 -24.00
N SER A 142 -23.51 57.35 -24.53
CA SER A 142 -23.81 56.07 -25.19
C SER A 142 -23.36 54.88 -24.37
N ILE A 143 -24.18 53.83 -24.33
CA ILE A 143 -23.86 52.57 -23.67
C ILE A 143 -23.62 51.50 -24.73
N ASN A 144 -22.44 50.88 -24.70
CA ASN A 144 -22.19 49.68 -25.49
C ASN A 144 -22.91 48.48 -24.84
N VAL A 145 -23.88 47.91 -25.53
CA VAL A 145 -24.74 46.84 -25.01
C VAL A 145 -23.93 45.60 -24.63
N VAL A 146 -22.83 45.31 -25.32
CA VAL A 146 -21.96 44.17 -24.95
C VAL A 146 -21.30 44.39 -23.59
N GLN A 147 -20.85 45.62 -23.31
CA GLN A 147 -20.28 45.99 -22.02
C GLN A 147 -21.34 46.03 -20.91
N LEU A 148 -22.54 46.52 -21.23
CA LEU A 148 -23.67 46.49 -20.29
C LEU A 148 -23.97 45.04 -19.87
N LEU A 149 -24.15 44.13 -20.83
CA LEU A 149 -24.45 42.73 -20.58
C LEU A 149 -23.31 41.97 -19.90
N ALA A 150 -22.06 42.46 -20.00
CA ALA A 150 -20.92 41.87 -19.30
C ALA A 150 -21.07 41.90 -17.77
N HIS A 151 -21.81 42.88 -17.22
CA HIS A 151 -22.07 42.97 -15.77
C HIS A 151 -22.90 41.79 -15.24
N PHE A 152 -23.61 41.07 -16.10
CA PHE A 152 -24.58 40.03 -15.74
C PHE A 152 -24.20 38.63 -16.23
N GLN A 153 -22.94 38.40 -16.66
CA GLN A 153 -22.50 37.13 -17.26
C GLN A 153 -22.73 35.89 -16.38
N GLY A 154 -22.72 36.06 -15.05
CA GLY A 154 -22.99 35.00 -14.08
C GLY A 154 -24.47 34.75 -13.81
N GLU A 155 -25.36 35.65 -14.24
CA GLU A 155 -26.79 35.60 -13.94
C GLU A 155 -27.65 35.29 -15.16
N VAL A 156 -27.17 35.62 -16.37
CA VAL A 156 -27.92 35.42 -17.62
C VAL A 156 -27.09 34.74 -18.70
N GLU A 157 -27.79 34.12 -19.65
CA GLU A 157 -27.28 33.68 -20.95
C GLU A 157 -27.80 34.64 -22.02
N ILE A 158 -26.93 35.15 -22.89
CA ILE A 158 -27.31 36.04 -24.00
C ILE A 158 -27.77 35.16 -25.17
N LEU A 159 -29.07 35.15 -25.45
CA LEU A 159 -29.65 34.36 -26.53
C LEU A 159 -29.70 35.10 -27.87
N LYS A 160 -29.79 36.43 -27.80
CA LYS A 160 -29.84 37.30 -28.98
C LYS A 160 -29.26 38.67 -28.66
N LEU A 161 -28.56 39.24 -29.64
CA LEU A 161 -28.12 40.63 -29.67
C LEU A 161 -28.01 41.05 -31.14
N GLU A 162 -28.91 41.91 -31.60
CA GLU A 162 -29.10 42.24 -33.02
C GLU A 162 -29.33 43.75 -33.21
N LYS A 163 -28.64 44.36 -34.18
CA LYS A 163 -28.96 45.70 -34.66
C LYS A 163 -30.10 45.62 -35.68
N LEU A 164 -31.16 46.38 -35.47
CA LEU A 164 -32.37 46.40 -36.29
C LEU A 164 -32.32 47.57 -37.27
N ASP A 165 -31.72 47.34 -38.44
CA ASP A 165 -31.55 48.33 -39.51
C ASP A 165 -32.07 47.87 -40.88
N SER A 166 -32.73 46.71 -40.95
CA SER A 166 -33.15 46.08 -42.22
C SER A 166 -34.13 46.94 -43.05
N THR A 167 -34.87 47.83 -42.39
CA THR A 167 -35.82 48.75 -42.99
C THR A 167 -35.38 50.23 -42.91
N PHE A 168 -34.14 50.48 -42.48
CA PHE A 168 -33.56 51.82 -42.40
C PHE A 168 -32.99 52.27 -43.76
N ASP A 169 -33.33 53.49 -44.22
CA ASP A 169 -32.78 54.04 -45.47
C ASP A 169 -31.55 54.90 -45.19
N TYR A 170 -30.37 54.32 -45.41
CA TYR A 170 -29.07 54.98 -45.26
C TYR A 170 -28.81 56.15 -46.22
N ARG A 171 -29.65 56.36 -47.24
CA ARG A 171 -29.48 57.45 -48.23
C ARG A 171 -30.20 58.73 -47.82
N GLN A 172 -31.09 58.67 -46.84
CA GLN A 172 -31.82 59.85 -46.38
C GLN A 172 -30.87 60.78 -45.60
N PRO A 173 -31.02 62.11 -45.73
CA PRO A 173 -30.37 63.04 -44.82
C PRO A 173 -30.93 62.87 -43.40
N ARG A 174 -30.27 63.49 -42.41
CA ARG A 174 -30.62 63.34 -41.00
C ARG A 174 -32.11 63.59 -40.72
N TYR A 175 -32.84 62.56 -40.29
CA TYR A 175 -34.29 62.59 -40.05
C TYR A 175 -34.73 61.42 -39.15
N ASP A 176 -35.72 61.64 -38.28
CA ASP A 176 -36.29 60.57 -37.44
C ASP A 176 -37.08 59.55 -38.27
N GLN A 177 -36.40 58.50 -38.73
CA GLN A 177 -37.02 57.46 -39.56
C GLN A 177 -38.04 56.62 -38.78
N THR A 178 -38.04 56.67 -37.44
CA THR A 178 -39.09 56.00 -36.64
C THR A 178 -40.46 56.67 -36.80
N MET A 179 -40.55 57.83 -37.44
CA MET A 179 -41.85 58.37 -37.85
C MET A 179 -42.50 57.57 -39.00
N TYR A 180 -41.73 56.77 -39.75
CA TYR A 180 -42.27 55.86 -40.76
C TYR A 180 -42.79 54.56 -40.14
N SER A 181 -43.87 54.02 -40.72
CA SER A 181 -44.56 52.84 -40.19
C SER A 181 -43.77 51.52 -40.25
N LEU A 182 -42.64 51.48 -40.97
CA LEU A 182 -41.89 50.24 -41.21
C LEU A 182 -40.41 50.29 -40.78
N ALA A 183 -39.86 51.48 -40.55
CA ALA A 183 -38.44 51.63 -40.24
C ALA A 183 -38.16 51.30 -38.77
N GLU A 184 -37.25 50.36 -38.53
CA GLU A 184 -36.65 50.07 -37.22
C GLU A 184 -35.30 50.81 -37.13
N SER A 185 -34.98 51.36 -35.96
CA SER A 185 -33.74 52.13 -35.72
C SER A 185 -33.21 51.81 -34.32
N ALA A 186 -33.00 50.52 -34.05
CA ALA A 186 -32.85 50.02 -32.69
C ALA A 186 -31.85 48.87 -32.57
N ILE A 187 -31.57 48.45 -31.34
CA ILE A 187 -30.85 47.23 -30.96
C ILE A 187 -31.81 46.39 -30.13
N GLU A 188 -31.97 45.11 -30.48
CA GLU A 188 -32.76 44.14 -29.71
C GLU A 188 -31.84 43.09 -29.09
N PHE A 189 -32.01 42.83 -27.80
CA PHE A 189 -31.32 41.75 -27.12
C PHE A 189 -32.26 40.93 -26.24
N VAL A 190 -31.96 39.63 -26.18
CA VAL A 190 -32.74 38.65 -25.42
C VAL A 190 -31.83 37.89 -24.48
N LEU A 191 -32.20 37.89 -23.22
CA LEU A 191 -31.48 37.24 -22.13
C LEU A 191 -32.31 36.09 -21.57
N LYS A 192 -31.67 35.03 -21.10
CA LYS A 192 -32.29 33.97 -20.32
C LYS A 192 -31.67 33.94 -18.93
N LYS A 193 -32.49 34.03 -17.88
CA LYS A 193 -31.97 33.97 -16.50
C LYS A 193 -31.47 32.56 -16.19
N ARG A 194 -30.25 32.45 -15.66
CA ARG A 194 -29.67 31.15 -15.26
C ARG A 194 -30.40 30.56 -14.06
N PRO A 195 -30.52 29.22 -13.96
CA PRO A 195 -30.90 28.58 -12.71
C PRO A 195 -29.88 28.90 -11.61
N ARG A 196 -30.31 29.11 -10.37
CA ARG A 196 -29.38 29.21 -9.24
C ARG A 196 -28.72 27.84 -9.00
N GLU A 197 -27.41 27.71 -9.21
CA GLU A 197 -26.63 26.54 -8.80
C GLU A 197 -26.41 26.56 -7.27
N ALA A 198 -26.47 25.39 -6.62
CA ALA A 198 -26.20 25.24 -5.20
C ALA A 198 -24.70 25.38 -4.91
N ALA A 199 -24.33 26.04 -3.81
CA ALA A 199 -22.93 26.17 -3.38
C ALA A 199 -22.26 24.80 -3.21
N PHE A 200 -20.99 24.67 -3.62
CA PHE A 200 -20.20 23.45 -3.40
C PHE A 200 -20.14 23.14 -1.90
N ASN A 201 -20.72 22.01 -1.52
CA ASN A 201 -20.82 21.60 -0.13
C ASN A 201 -19.73 20.56 0.17
N VAL A 202 -18.68 21.00 0.87
CA VAL A 202 -17.54 20.14 1.27
C VAL A 202 -18.00 18.94 2.09
N GLU A 203 -18.91 19.13 3.05
CA GLU A 203 -19.38 18.06 3.93
C GLU A 203 -20.18 16.99 3.16
N ALA A 204 -21.10 17.42 2.28
CA ALA A 204 -21.90 16.52 1.46
C ALA A 204 -21.02 15.75 0.46
N THR A 205 -20.06 16.44 -0.15
CA THR A 205 -19.09 15.83 -1.08
C THR A 205 -18.19 14.85 -0.35
N PHE A 206 -17.75 15.17 0.87
CA PHE A 206 -16.93 14.27 1.68
C PHE A 206 -17.69 13.02 2.10
N ALA A 207 -18.95 13.15 2.50
CA ALA A 207 -19.81 12.00 2.81
C ALA A 207 -19.98 11.08 1.59
N ALA A 208 -20.18 11.65 0.39
CA ALA A 208 -20.23 10.89 -0.85
C ALA A 208 -18.90 10.21 -1.18
N ALA A 209 -17.77 10.91 -1.01
CA ALA A 209 -16.43 10.37 -1.23
C ALA A 209 -16.13 9.15 -0.34
N ILE A 210 -16.56 9.20 0.93
CA ILE A 210 -16.44 8.07 1.87
C ILE A 210 -17.32 6.90 1.42
N ASP A 211 -18.54 7.15 0.95
CA ASP A 211 -19.42 6.09 0.43
C ASP A 211 -18.82 5.40 -0.80
N HIS A 212 -18.30 6.19 -1.76
CA HIS A 212 -17.59 5.68 -2.92
C HIS A 212 -16.39 4.81 -2.51
N HIS A 213 -15.57 5.30 -1.57
CA HIS A 213 -14.40 4.59 -1.07
C HIS A 213 -14.81 3.25 -0.43
N ARG A 214 -15.80 3.24 0.47
CA ARG A 214 -16.27 2.02 1.15
C ARG A 214 -16.80 0.95 0.20
N HIS A 215 -17.37 1.36 -0.94
CA HIS A 215 -17.90 0.45 -1.95
C HIS A 215 -16.89 0.12 -3.08
N GLY A 216 -15.62 0.49 -2.94
CA GLY A 216 -14.58 0.21 -3.93
C GLY A 216 -14.69 1.02 -5.22
N ARG A 217 -15.54 2.06 -5.28
CA ARG A 217 -15.63 3.02 -6.38
C ARG A 217 -14.50 4.05 -6.28
N LEU A 218 -13.26 3.56 -6.46
CA LEU A 218 -12.04 4.31 -6.13
C LEU A 218 -11.80 5.53 -7.02
N VAL A 219 -12.26 5.49 -8.28
CA VAL A 219 -12.13 6.63 -9.21
C VAL A 219 -13.04 7.77 -8.75
N GLU A 220 -14.30 7.47 -8.47
CA GLU A 220 -15.27 8.44 -7.99
C GLU A 220 -14.90 8.99 -6.60
N ALA A 221 -14.36 8.14 -5.72
CA ALA A 221 -13.83 8.58 -4.43
C ALA A 221 -12.64 9.55 -4.61
N ARG A 222 -11.69 9.21 -5.50
CA ARG A 222 -10.54 10.06 -5.82
C ARG A 222 -10.99 11.42 -6.34
N ASP A 223 -11.86 11.45 -7.33
CA ASP A 223 -12.35 12.68 -7.95
C ASP A 223 -13.05 13.57 -6.91
N ALA A 224 -13.86 12.97 -6.04
CA ALA A 224 -14.53 13.70 -4.95
C ALA A 224 -13.55 14.26 -3.91
N TYR A 225 -12.52 13.49 -3.49
CA TYR A 225 -11.49 14.01 -2.58
C TYR A 225 -10.66 15.13 -3.24
N VAL A 226 -10.33 15.01 -4.53
CA VAL A 226 -9.61 16.06 -5.27
C VAL A 226 -10.46 17.33 -5.36
N ALA A 227 -11.73 17.24 -5.71
CA ALA A 227 -12.64 18.39 -5.74
C ALA A 227 -12.74 19.10 -4.38
N ILE A 228 -12.77 18.33 -3.28
CA ILE A 228 -12.73 18.91 -1.93
C ILE A 228 -11.40 19.64 -1.70
N LEU A 229 -10.26 19.08 -2.11
CA LEU A 229 -8.94 19.69 -1.92
C LEU A 229 -8.67 20.89 -2.86
N GLU A 230 -9.39 21.00 -3.97
CA GLU A 230 -9.41 22.21 -4.80
C GLU A 230 -10.17 23.35 -4.12
N ALA A 231 -11.28 23.04 -3.45
CA ALA A 231 -12.08 24.02 -2.70
C ALA A 231 -11.49 24.36 -1.31
N ASP A 232 -10.93 23.36 -0.63
CA ASP A 232 -10.30 23.46 0.69
C ASP A 232 -8.98 22.65 0.72
N PRO A 233 -7.85 23.28 0.37
CA PRO A 233 -6.54 22.62 0.32
C PRO A 233 -6.02 22.09 1.65
N ILE A 234 -6.63 22.46 2.79
CA ILE A 234 -6.19 22.04 4.12
C ILE A 234 -7.16 21.03 4.77
N HIS A 235 -8.10 20.47 4.00
CA HIS A 235 -9.04 19.47 4.49
C HIS A 235 -8.34 18.14 4.84
N VAL A 236 -7.91 18.00 6.10
CA VAL A 236 -7.09 16.89 6.62
C VAL A 236 -7.71 15.51 6.35
N ALA A 237 -9.02 15.39 6.51
CA ALA A 237 -9.72 14.12 6.29
C ALA A 237 -9.69 13.69 4.81
N SER A 238 -9.76 14.64 3.86
CA SER A 238 -9.60 14.32 2.44
C SER A 238 -8.15 13.99 2.09
N LEU A 239 -7.17 14.71 2.65
CA LEU A 239 -5.74 14.39 2.46
C LEU A 239 -5.44 12.96 2.92
N ASN A 240 -5.89 12.60 4.12
CA ASN A 240 -5.70 11.27 4.70
C ASN A 240 -6.39 10.16 3.86
N ASN A 241 -7.67 10.35 3.51
CA ASN A 241 -8.42 9.32 2.78
C ASN A 241 -7.99 9.18 1.31
N LEU A 242 -7.59 10.28 0.65
CA LEU A 242 -7.01 10.24 -0.69
C LEU A 242 -5.68 9.49 -0.70
N ALA A 243 -4.85 9.67 0.34
CA ALA A 243 -3.58 8.94 0.45
C ALA A 243 -3.75 7.42 0.49
N LEU A 244 -4.87 6.92 1.03
CA LEU A 244 -5.14 5.49 1.11
C LEU A 244 -5.38 4.84 -0.26
N ILE A 245 -5.81 5.61 -1.26
CA ILE A 245 -6.17 5.12 -2.61
C ILE A 245 -5.17 5.51 -3.71
N CYS A 246 -4.11 6.24 -3.35
CA CYS A 246 -3.03 6.62 -4.25
C CYS A 246 -1.83 5.65 -4.20
N ASP A 247 -0.90 5.80 -5.15
CA ASP A 247 0.39 5.09 -5.14
C ASP A 247 1.31 5.55 -4.00
N GLY A 248 2.45 4.86 -3.82
CA GLY A 248 3.33 5.05 -2.67
C GLY A 248 3.87 6.48 -2.52
N GLU A 249 4.38 7.08 -3.60
CA GLU A 249 4.94 8.44 -3.54
C GLU A 249 3.85 9.48 -3.23
N SER A 250 2.70 9.38 -3.90
CA SER A 250 1.58 10.29 -3.67
C SER A 250 0.96 10.09 -2.28
N ARG A 251 0.88 8.84 -1.80
CA ARG A 251 0.41 8.49 -0.45
C ARG A 251 1.28 9.15 0.61
N GLU A 252 2.60 9.01 0.52
CA GLU A 252 3.53 9.62 1.48
C GLU A 252 3.40 11.14 1.50
N MET A 253 3.38 11.77 0.32
CA MET A 253 3.22 13.23 0.20
C MET A 253 1.92 13.73 0.84
N LEU A 254 0.79 13.08 0.56
CA LEU A 254 -0.52 13.47 1.09
C LEU A 254 -0.61 13.29 2.61
N LEU A 255 -0.05 12.21 3.16
CA LEU A 255 -0.01 11.97 4.60
C LEU A 255 0.90 12.97 5.33
N ARG A 256 2.07 13.28 4.76
CA ARG A 256 2.94 14.34 5.32
C ARG A 256 2.24 15.69 5.31
N ARG A 257 1.57 16.06 4.21
CA ARG A 257 0.76 17.30 4.13
C ARG A 257 -0.38 17.32 5.14
N ALA A 258 -1.06 16.19 5.37
CA ALA A 258 -2.09 16.09 6.42
C ALA A 258 -1.51 16.39 7.81
N LEU A 259 -0.29 15.91 8.10
CA LEU A 259 0.42 16.15 9.36
C LEU A 259 1.04 17.55 9.46
N ASP A 260 1.37 18.19 8.34
CA ASP A 260 1.79 19.61 8.32
C ASP A 260 0.63 20.53 8.73
N VAL A 261 -0.60 20.20 8.30
CA VAL A 261 -1.81 20.94 8.68
C VAL A 261 -2.25 20.59 10.10
N GLN A 262 -2.27 19.31 10.47
CA GLN A 262 -2.66 18.83 11.79
C GLN A 262 -1.66 17.78 12.31
N PRO A 263 -0.61 18.21 13.04
CA PRO A 263 0.46 17.33 13.53
C PRO A 263 0.02 16.17 14.42
N ASP A 264 -1.13 16.32 15.09
CA ASP A 264 -1.69 15.34 16.03
C ASP A 264 -2.86 14.54 15.43
N HIS A 265 -3.00 14.50 14.10
CA HIS A 265 -4.02 13.70 13.43
C HIS A 265 -3.68 12.19 13.50
N VAL A 266 -4.34 11.47 14.41
CA VAL A 266 -4.04 10.05 14.73
C VAL A 266 -4.04 9.16 13.49
N ASP A 267 -5.10 9.17 12.68
CA ASP A 267 -5.17 8.30 11.50
C ASP A 267 -4.05 8.57 10.49
N ALA A 268 -3.63 9.83 10.36
CA ALA A 268 -2.55 10.19 9.44
C ALA A 268 -1.18 9.72 9.97
N LEU A 269 -0.96 9.80 11.29
CA LEU A 269 0.22 9.24 11.95
C LEU A 269 0.28 7.72 11.79
N VAL A 270 -0.85 7.02 11.97
CA VAL A 270 -0.93 5.55 11.82
C VAL A 270 -0.72 5.14 10.37
N ASN A 271 -1.44 5.75 9.43
CA ASN A 271 -1.32 5.46 8.00
C ASN A 271 0.09 5.74 7.47
N LEU A 272 0.72 6.83 7.90
CA LEU A 272 2.11 7.11 7.53
C LEU A 272 3.05 6.10 8.19
N GLY A 273 2.87 5.80 9.48
CA GLY A 273 3.66 4.80 10.18
C GLY A 273 3.62 3.41 9.54
N GLU A 274 2.43 2.93 9.15
CA GLU A 274 2.26 1.69 8.40
C GLU A 274 2.93 1.74 7.02
N HIS A 275 2.78 2.85 6.29
CA HIS A 275 3.45 3.04 5.00
C HIS A 275 4.98 3.05 5.12
N GLN A 276 5.53 3.73 6.14
CA GLN A 276 6.97 3.76 6.41
C GLN A 276 7.50 2.36 6.79
N ARG A 277 6.72 1.57 7.54
CA ARG A 277 7.04 0.18 7.86
C ARG A 277 7.10 -0.67 6.60
N ASP A 278 6.10 -0.56 5.72
CA ASP A 278 6.04 -1.32 4.47
C ASP A 278 7.19 -0.95 3.52
N ALA A 279 7.66 0.30 3.58
CA ALA A 279 8.83 0.78 2.86
C ALA A 279 10.18 0.41 3.53
N GLY A 280 10.18 -0.36 4.62
CA GLY A 280 11.38 -0.77 5.35
C GLY A 280 12.02 0.33 6.23
N ARG A 281 11.40 1.51 6.34
CA ARG A 281 11.87 2.64 7.15
C ARG A 281 11.37 2.53 8.59
N HIS A 282 11.76 1.42 9.24
CA HIS A 282 11.23 1.00 10.54
C HIS A 282 11.48 1.99 11.68
N ALA A 283 12.62 2.70 11.69
CA ALA A 283 12.91 3.70 12.72
C ALA A 283 11.94 4.89 12.66
N GLU A 284 11.64 5.39 11.46
CA GLU A 284 10.66 6.46 11.26
C GLU A 284 9.24 5.97 11.58
N ALA A 285 8.88 4.77 11.11
CA ALA A 285 7.62 4.12 11.44
C ALA A 285 7.40 4.05 12.96
N SER A 286 8.38 3.54 13.71
CA SER A 286 8.30 3.46 15.17
C SER A 286 8.12 4.83 15.85
N ALA A 287 8.76 5.89 15.34
CA ALA A 287 8.59 7.24 15.88
C ALA A 287 7.17 7.78 15.66
N LEU A 288 6.62 7.62 14.46
CA LEU A 288 5.26 8.05 14.11
C LEU A 288 4.21 7.28 14.92
N LEU A 289 4.37 5.96 15.03
CA LEU A 289 3.42 5.09 15.74
C LEU A 289 3.45 5.33 17.25
N ARG A 290 4.62 5.60 17.85
CA ARG A 290 4.70 6.02 19.25
C ARG A 290 3.96 7.34 19.49
N ARG A 291 4.07 8.31 18.57
CA ARG A 291 3.29 9.57 18.66
C ARG A 291 1.79 9.29 18.57
N ALA A 292 1.36 8.44 17.63
CA ALA A 292 -0.04 8.04 17.52
C ALA A 292 -0.57 7.42 18.84
N LEU A 293 0.22 6.57 19.49
CA LEU A 293 -0.17 5.92 20.75
C LEU A 293 -0.15 6.85 21.97
N VAL A 294 0.59 7.97 21.95
CA VAL A 294 0.45 9.01 22.98
C VAL A 294 -0.93 9.67 22.89
N LEU A 295 -1.44 9.89 21.67
CA LEU A 295 -2.71 10.56 21.41
C LEU A 295 -3.91 9.60 21.52
N ALA A 296 -3.74 8.37 21.05
CA ALA A 296 -4.74 7.31 21.08
C ALA A 296 -4.10 6.02 21.65
N PRO A 297 -4.01 5.86 22.99
CA PRO A 297 -3.33 4.74 23.64
C PRO A 297 -3.92 3.35 23.39
N HIS A 298 -5.05 3.26 22.67
CA HIS A 298 -5.77 2.02 22.43
C HIS A 298 -5.89 1.71 20.93
N GLU A 299 -5.18 2.43 20.07
CA GLU A 299 -5.23 2.22 18.62
C GLU A 299 -4.51 0.91 18.24
N ARG A 300 -5.29 -0.14 17.99
CA ARG A 300 -4.81 -1.52 17.77
C ARG A 300 -3.91 -1.66 16.55
N ARG A 301 -4.20 -0.90 15.48
CA ARG A 301 -3.36 -0.89 14.27
C ARG A 301 -1.97 -0.35 14.60
N ALA A 302 -1.92 0.75 15.35
CA ALA A 302 -0.67 1.37 15.75
C ALA A 302 0.17 0.46 16.66
N ILE A 303 -0.47 -0.24 17.61
CA ILE A 303 0.19 -1.22 18.49
C ILE A 303 0.86 -2.33 17.66
N ARG A 304 0.13 -2.97 16.74
CA ARG A 304 0.67 -4.07 15.90
C ARG A 304 1.76 -3.59 14.95
N ALA A 305 1.56 -2.45 14.30
CA ALA A 305 2.54 -1.86 13.41
C ALA A 305 3.83 -1.46 14.14
N LEU A 306 3.71 -0.94 15.37
CA LEU A 306 4.86 -0.56 16.19
C LEU A 306 5.66 -1.81 16.58
N ALA A 307 4.98 -2.85 17.07
CA ALA A 307 5.63 -4.11 17.44
C ALA A 307 6.37 -4.75 16.26
N THR A 308 5.76 -4.74 15.06
CA THR A 308 6.40 -5.26 13.85
C THR A 308 7.62 -4.42 13.43
N SER A 309 7.55 -3.10 13.60
CA SER A 309 8.70 -2.22 13.30
C SER A 309 9.84 -2.43 14.29
N LEU A 310 9.53 -2.66 15.58
CA LEU A 310 10.52 -2.98 16.61
C LEU A 310 11.18 -4.35 16.35
N GLU A 311 10.40 -5.35 15.90
CA GLU A 311 10.95 -6.63 15.45
C GLU A 311 12.00 -6.44 14.34
N ALA A 312 11.68 -5.66 13.32
CA ALA A 312 12.58 -5.42 12.20
C ALA A 312 13.85 -4.64 12.61
N LEU A 313 13.78 -3.85 13.69
CA LEU A 313 14.93 -3.19 14.30
C LEU A 313 15.73 -4.09 15.24
N GLY A 314 15.27 -5.32 15.51
CA GLY A 314 15.87 -6.26 16.44
C GLY A 314 15.58 -5.97 17.92
N ASP A 315 14.72 -4.99 18.22
CA ASP A 315 14.35 -4.63 19.60
C ASP A 315 13.18 -5.49 20.08
N PHE A 316 13.46 -6.79 20.23
CA PHE A 316 12.45 -7.79 20.60
C PHE A 316 11.86 -7.54 21.99
N ASN A 317 12.65 -7.03 22.94
CA ASN A 317 12.16 -6.72 24.28
C ASN A 317 11.14 -5.58 24.26
N ALA A 318 11.40 -4.50 23.52
CA ALA A 318 10.41 -3.43 23.37
C ALA A 318 9.17 -3.91 22.61
N ALA A 319 9.33 -4.78 21.60
CA ALA A 319 8.20 -5.37 20.88
C ALA A 319 7.31 -6.21 21.81
N ILE A 320 7.92 -7.01 22.69
CA ILE A 320 7.21 -7.78 23.72
C ILE A 320 6.49 -6.86 24.69
N GLU A 321 7.15 -5.84 25.24
CA GLU A 321 6.56 -4.90 26.19
C GLU A 321 5.30 -4.21 25.61
N VAL A 322 5.39 -3.73 24.36
CA VAL A 322 4.28 -3.07 23.68
C VAL A 322 3.09 -4.01 23.50
N LEU A 323 3.30 -5.23 23.01
CA LEU A 323 2.21 -6.18 22.79
C LEU A 323 1.65 -6.72 24.10
N ASP A 324 2.50 -7.07 25.06
CA ASP A 324 2.08 -7.66 26.33
C ASP A 324 1.18 -6.72 27.14
N ALA A 325 1.57 -5.45 27.25
CA ALA A 325 0.79 -4.41 27.90
C ALA A 325 -0.57 -4.14 27.23
N ASN A 326 -0.74 -4.59 25.97
CA ASN A 326 -1.92 -4.33 25.15
C ASN A 326 -2.71 -5.56 24.71
N ARG A 327 -2.25 -6.78 25.02
CA ARG A 327 -2.81 -8.03 24.46
C ARG A 327 -4.30 -8.24 24.76
N THR A 328 -4.80 -7.73 25.89
CA THR A 328 -6.21 -7.82 26.29
C THR A 328 -7.16 -6.92 25.50
N ARG A 329 -6.63 -6.01 24.69
CA ARG A 329 -7.41 -5.13 23.78
C ARG A 329 -7.77 -5.82 22.47
N PHE A 330 -7.11 -6.94 22.18
CA PHE A 330 -7.43 -7.78 21.04
C PHE A 330 -8.40 -8.87 21.46
N GLU A 331 -9.26 -9.32 20.54
CA GLU A 331 -10.28 -10.33 20.80
C GLU A 331 -10.27 -11.41 19.72
N GLY A 332 -10.76 -12.61 20.07
CA GLY A 332 -10.87 -13.74 19.14
C GLY A 332 -9.56 -14.06 18.42
N ALA A 333 -9.66 -14.32 17.11
CA ALA A 333 -8.51 -14.67 16.27
C ALA A 333 -7.40 -13.61 16.29
N GLU A 334 -7.75 -12.31 16.34
CA GLU A 334 -6.75 -11.24 16.38
C GLU A 334 -5.91 -11.29 17.66
N ARG A 335 -6.50 -11.69 18.79
CA ARG A 335 -5.75 -11.91 20.03
C ARG A 335 -4.82 -13.12 19.93
N ALA A 336 -5.26 -14.19 19.30
CA ALA A 336 -4.43 -15.37 19.07
C ALA A 336 -3.20 -15.02 18.21
N ASP A 337 -3.37 -14.22 17.15
CA ASP A 337 -2.27 -13.71 16.31
C ASP A 337 -1.25 -12.88 17.13
N VAL A 338 -1.74 -12.00 18.01
CA VAL A 338 -0.88 -11.17 18.88
C VAL A 338 -0.11 -12.02 19.88
N LEU A 339 -0.74 -13.02 20.47
CA LEU A 339 -0.09 -13.97 21.39
C LEU A 339 0.93 -14.86 20.64
N CYS A 340 0.63 -15.25 19.41
CA CYS A 340 1.58 -15.96 18.55
C CYS A 340 2.82 -15.09 18.25
N ALA A 341 2.62 -13.80 17.94
CA ALA A 341 3.71 -12.85 17.73
C ALA A 341 4.56 -12.65 19.00
N LEU A 342 3.92 -12.54 20.18
CA LEU A 342 4.61 -12.51 21.47
C LEU A 342 5.51 -13.75 21.65
N GLY A 343 4.98 -14.95 21.39
CA GLY A 343 5.75 -16.20 21.44
C GLY A 343 6.99 -16.19 20.53
N LYS A 344 6.82 -15.73 19.28
CA LYS A 344 7.92 -15.56 18.31
C LYS A 344 8.98 -14.57 18.79
N TYR A 345 8.58 -13.43 19.37
CA TYR A 345 9.52 -12.44 19.88
C TYR A 345 10.25 -12.94 21.13
N CYS A 346 9.54 -13.64 22.01
CA CYS A 346 10.13 -14.29 23.17
C CYS A 346 11.20 -15.33 22.77
N GLU A 347 11.00 -16.10 21.69
CA GLU A 347 12.05 -16.98 21.16
C GLU A 347 13.32 -16.17 20.84
N SER A 348 13.18 -15.08 20.07
CA SER A 348 14.32 -14.25 19.64
C SER A 348 14.99 -13.53 20.82
N ALA A 349 14.24 -13.24 21.88
CA ALA A 349 14.73 -12.71 23.15
C ALA A 349 15.28 -13.80 24.11
N ASN A 350 15.34 -15.07 23.67
CA ASN A 350 15.73 -16.22 24.49
C ASN A 350 14.90 -16.41 25.78
N ARG A 351 13.61 -16.06 25.73
CA ARG A 351 12.62 -16.21 26.82
C ARG A 351 11.73 -17.42 26.55
N THR A 352 12.32 -18.61 26.61
CA THR A 352 11.69 -19.87 26.16
C THR A 352 10.39 -20.20 26.91
N ASP A 353 10.36 -20.03 28.24
CA ASP A 353 9.17 -20.33 29.03
C ASP A 353 8.02 -19.35 28.79
N ASP A 354 8.33 -18.06 28.66
CA ASP A 354 7.33 -17.04 28.30
C ASP A 354 6.75 -17.31 26.91
N ALA A 355 7.60 -17.71 25.96
CA ALA A 355 7.15 -18.07 24.62
C ALA A 355 6.13 -19.21 24.66
N ILE A 356 6.40 -20.28 25.40
CA ILE A 356 5.46 -21.40 25.58
C ILE A 356 4.15 -20.91 26.20
N ALA A 357 4.21 -20.10 27.26
CA ALA A 357 3.02 -19.60 27.94
C ALA A 357 2.10 -18.77 27.01
N TYR A 358 2.67 -17.85 26.21
CA TYR A 358 1.89 -17.08 25.24
C TYR A 358 1.30 -17.95 24.14
N LEU A 359 2.05 -18.96 23.67
CA LEU A 359 1.60 -19.85 22.59
C LEU A 359 0.51 -20.81 23.09
N ASP A 360 0.59 -21.28 24.33
CA ASP A 360 -0.49 -22.02 24.99
C ASP A 360 -1.76 -21.15 25.11
N GLU A 361 -1.62 -19.87 25.50
CA GLU A 361 -2.74 -18.93 25.53
C GLU A 361 -3.35 -18.74 24.13
N ALA A 362 -2.52 -18.59 23.09
CA ALA A 362 -2.99 -18.47 21.70
C ALA A 362 -3.78 -19.70 21.26
N LEU A 363 -3.27 -20.91 21.54
CA LEU A 363 -3.92 -22.17 21.18
C LEU A 363 -5.19 -22.47 21.99
N SER A 364 -5.33 -21.88 23.18
CA SER A 364 -6.58 -21.94 23.94
C SER A 364 -7.71 -21.12 23.29
N ILE A 365 -7.36 -20.07 22.53
CA ILE A 365 -8.30 -19.21 21.81
C ILE A 365 -8.59 -19.80 20.43
N ASP A 366 -7.55 -20.19 19.70
CA ASP A 366 -7.65 -20.88 18.42
C ASP A 366 -6.79 -22.16 18.39
N PRO A 367 -7.40 -23.34 18.66
CA PRO A 367 -6.71 -24.62 18.63
C PRO A 367 -6.13 -25.02 17.26
N HIS A 368 -6.55 -24.37 16.17
CA HIS A 368 -6.10 -24.65 14.81
C HIS A 368 -5.06 -23.65 14.29
N HIS A 369 -4.58 -22.74 15.15
CA HIS A 369 -3.57 -21.75 14.78
C HIS A 369 -2.22 -22.41 14.48
N ALA A 370 -1.96 -22.69 13.20
CA ALA A 370 -0.80 -23.48 12.76
C ALA A 370 0.54 -22.87 13.21
N ASP A 371 0.74 -21.55 13.04
CA ASP A 371 2.00 -20.92 13.45
C ASP A 371 2.23 -21.01 14.97
N ALA A 372 1.19 -20.91 15.80
CA ALA A 372 1.33 -21.03 17.25
C ALA A 372 1.80 -22.45 17.64
N HIS A 373 1.26 -23.50 17.01
CA HIS A 373 1.77 -24.87 17.17
C HIS A 373 3.24 -25.01 16.75
N ILE A 374 3.62 -24.42 15.62
CA ILE A 374 4.99 -24.52 15.09
C ILE A 374 5.98 -23.83 16.03
N TRP A 375 5.70 -22.58 16.44
CA TRP A 375 6.55 -21.84 17.36
C TRP A 375 6.66 -22.55 18.71
N ARG A 376 5.55 -23.14 19.19
CA ARG A 376 5.50 -23.87 20.46
C ARG A 376 6.33 -25.15 20.38
N GLY A 377 6.18 -25.91 19.30
CA GLY A 377 6.95 -27.12 19.03
C GLY A 377 8.46 -26.84 19.01
N ARG A 378 8.89 -25.72 18.42
CA ARG A 378 10.31 -25.30 18.46
C ARG A 378 10.80 -25.06 19.88
N GLN A 379 9.98 -24.45 20.75
CA GLN A 379 10.38 -24.21 22.14
C GLN A 379 10.48 -25.52 22.92
N TYR A 380 9.54 -26.45 22.75
CA TYR A 380 9.63 -27.76 23.40
C TYR A 380 10.82 -28.58 22.92
N LEU A 381 11.12 -28.58 21.61
CA LEU A 381 12.35 -29.19 21.08
C LEU A 381 13.60 -28.55 21.71
N LYS A 382 13.63 -27.23 21.83
CA LYS A 382 14.73 -26.49 22.46
C LYS A 382 14.91 -26.88 23.94
N LYS A 383 13.83 -27.15 24.66
CA LYS A 383 13.85 -27.67 26.06
C LYS A 383 14.11 -29.18 26.16
N GLY A 384 14.16 -29.91 25.05
CA GLY A 384 14.38 -31.36 25.02
C GLY A 384 13.10 -32.21 25.12
N ASP A 385 11.92 -31.60 25.21
CA ASP A 385 10.64 -32.33 25.13
C ASP A 385 10.28 -32.55 23.66
N PHE A 386 10.88 -33.60 23.08
CA PHE A 386 10.69 -33.91 21.67
C PHE A 386 9.29 -34.44 21.36
N ALA A 387 8.57 -34.98 22.35
CA ALA A 387 7.21 -35.47 22.15
C ALA A 387 6.24 -34.30 21.87
N GLN A 388 6.24 -33.28 22.74
CA GLN A 388 5.48 -32.05 22.50
C GLN A 388 6.03 -31.28 21.29
N GLY A 389 7.35 -31.27 21.16
CA GLY A 389 8.07 -30.63 20.07
C GLY A 389 7.66 -31.12 18.68
N ALA A 390 7.65 -32.44 18.49
CA ALA A 390 7.29 -33.08 17.22
C ALA A 390 5.81 -32.87 16.87
N ASN A 391 4.91 -32.85 17.85
CA ASN A 391 3.50 -32.52 17.62
C ASN A 391 3.38 -31.11 17.01
N GLY A 392 4.00 -30.11 17.64
CA GLY A 392 3.99 -28.73 17.15
C GLY A 392 4.63 -28.56 15.77
N ILE A 393 5.79 -29.18 15.52
CA ILE A 393 6.46 -29.14 14.21
C ILE A 393 5.65 -29.83 13.11
N GLY A 394 4.86 -30.86 13.44
CA GLY A 394 3.96 -31.53 12.49
C GLY A 394 2.94 -30.58 11.85
N TRP A 395 2.64 -29.44 12.48
CA TRP A 395 1.73 -28.43 11.93
C TRP A 395 2.29 -27.66 10.73
N ILE A 396 3.60 -27.69 10.48
CA ILE A 396 4.19 -27.16 9.22
C ILE A 396 3.47 -27.78 8.02
N TRP A 397 3.20 -29.08 8.10
CA TRP A 397 2.62 -29.87 7.02
C TRP A 397 1.12 -30.04 7.20
N ARG A 398 0.62 -30.38 8.40
CA ARG A 398 -0.84 -30.52 8.61
C ARG A 398 -1.62 -29.24 8.33
N GLY A 399 -1.04 -28.08 8.63
CA GLY A 399 -1.68 -26.79 8.40
C GLY A 399 -1.67 -26.34 6.93
N ARG A 400 -0.70 -26.82 6.12
CA ARG A 400 -0.53 -26.41 4.71
C ARG A 400 -1.00 -27.46 3.70
N TYR A 401 -0.88 -28.74 4.07
CA TYR A 401 -1.15 -29.93 3.26
C TYR A 401 -1.85 -30.99 4.13
N PRO A 402 -3.15 -30.83 4.39
CA PRO A 402 -3.91 -31.71 5.27
C PRO A 402 -3.84 -33.20 4.90
N GLU A 403 -3.60 -33.51 3.61
CA GLU A 403 -3.46 -34.86 3.08
C GLU A 403 -2.23 -35.62 3.60
N ILE A 404 -1.19 -34.91 4.07
CA ILE A 404 0.00 -35.55 4.68
C ILE A 404 -0.33 -36.12 6.07
N GLY A 405 -1.34 -35.55 6.75
CA GLY A 405 -1.89 -36.02 8.01
C GLY A 405 -0.93 -36.01 9.20
N ASP A 406 -1.37 -36.61 10.31
CA ASP A 406 -0.51 -36.93 11.46
C ASP A 406 0.37 -38.14 11.13
N GLN A 407 1.68 -37.98 11.25
CA GLN A 407 2.66 -39.04 11.00
C GLN A 407 3.35 -39.52 12.28
N THR A 408 2.88 -39.12 13.45
CA THR A 408 3.45 -39.49 14.75
C THR A 408 3.34 -40.99 14.97
N GLY A 409 4.46 -41.63 15.34
CA GLY A 409 4.51 -43.07 15.56
C GLY A 409 4.26 -43.91 14.30
N ARG A 410 4.53 -43.36 13.11
CA ARG A 410 4.37 -44.09 11.84
C ARG A 410 5.34 -45.28 11.71
N PHE A 411 6.51 -45.19 12.34
CA PHE A 411 7.57 -46.19 12.25
C PHE A 411 7.89 -46.86 13.58
N VAL A 412 7.31 -46.39 14.69
CA VAL A 412 7.43 -46.97 16.03
C VAL A 412 6.10 -46.91 16.78
N ASP A 413 5.78 -47.96 17.54
CA ASP A 413 4.56 -48.03 18.34
C ASP A 413 4.63 -47.13 19.60
N GLU A 414 3.57 -47.15 20.42
CA GLU A 414 3.52 -46.36 21.67
C GLU A 414 4.54 -46.79 22.72
N ALA A 415 5.01 -48.04 22.66
CA ALA A 415 6.07 -48.56 23.52
C ALA A 415 7.47 -48.32 22.92
N GLY A 416 7.57 -47.69 21.75
CA GLY A 416 8.81 -47.42 21.04
C GLY A 416 9.36 -48.61 20.25
N HIS A 417 8.58 -49.68 20.05
CA HIS A 417 9.02 -50.81 19.24
C HIS A 417 8.93 -50.47 17.74
N PRO A 418 9.94 -50.86 16.94
CA PRO A 418 9.92 -50.62 15.50
C PRO A 418 8.78 -51.34 14.77
N ILE A 419 8.14 -50.65 13.82
CA ILE A 419 7.08 -51.17 12.97
C ILE A 419 7.66 -51.49 11.58
N ARG A 420 7.66 -52.77 11.21
CA ARG A 420 8.20 -53.24 9.91
C ARG A 420 7.53 -52.57 8.70
N GLN A 421 8.33 -52.28 7.69
CA GLN A 421 7.98 -51.59 6.44
C GLN A 421 8.36 -52.42 5.20
N ASP A 422 8.28 -53.75 5.31
CA ASP A 422 8.77 -54.68 4.28
C ASP A 422 8.23 -54.42 2.89
N GLY A 423 9.14 -54.22 1.95
CA GLY A 423 8.82 -54.03 0.55
C GLY A 423 8.11 -52.70 0.24
N ARG A 424 7.92 -51.84 1.25
CA ARG A 424 7.34 -50.50 1.05
C ARG A 424 8.40 -49.52 0.63
N THR A 425 8.02 -48.63 -0.28
CA THR A 425 8.83 -47.49 -0.69
C THR A 425 8.47 -46.28 0.18
N VAL A 426 9.43 -45.83 0.99
CA VAL A 426 9.32 -44.63 1.81
C VAL A 426 10.08 -43.50 1.14
N VAL A 427 9.36 -42.43 0.78
CA VAL A 427 9.91 -41.20 0.21
C VAL A 427 10.15 -40.19 1.33
N LEU A 428 11.41 -39.82 1.55
CA LEU A 428 11.81 -38.71 2.40
C LEU A 428 11.86 -37.43 1.56
N SER A 429 10.98 -36.47 1.83
CA SER A 429 10.91 -35.22 1.08
C SER A 429 11.52 -34.07 1.86
N SER A 430 12.54 -33.47 1.30
CA SER A 430 13.18 -32.27 1.85
C SER A 430 12.18 -31.12 1.93
N ASP A 431 12.08 -30.48 3.09
CA ASP A 431 11.06 -29.48 3.42
C ASP A 431 11.62 -28.10 3.77
N SER A 432 12.94 -27.97 3.81
CA SER A 432 13.63 -26.78 4.33
C SER A 432 15.04 -26.65 3.73
N GLY A 433 16.02 -26.18 4.49
CA GLY A 433 17.37 -25.90 4.03
C GLY A 433 18.24 -27.15 3.83
N LEU A 434 19.39 -26.95 3.18
CA LEU A 434 20.37 -28.01 2.89
C LEU A 434 20.84 -28.75 4.16
N GLY A 435 21.02 -28.00 5.26
CA GLY A 435 21.39 -28.56 6.56
C GLY A 435 20.36 -29.52 7.14
N ASP A 436 19.07 -29.28 6.87
CA ASP A 436 17.98 -30.11 7.36
C ASP A 436 17.96 -31.45 6.66
N THR A 437 18.15 -31.44 5.34
CA THR A 437 18.31 -32.67 4.55
C THR A 437 19.49 -33.50 5.02
N MET A 438 20.66 -32.87 5.21
CA MET A 438 21.82 -33.56 5.75
C MET A 438 21.58 -34.08 7.16
N GLN A 439 20.89 -33.32 8.02
CA GLN A 439 20.59 -33.78 9.37
C GLN A 439 19.64 -34.99 9.34
N PHE A 440 18.53 -34.93 8.61
CA PHE A 440 17.46 -35.92 8.72
C PHE A 440 17.64 -37.16 7.86
N VAL A 441 18.52 -37.14 6.83
CA VAL A 441 18.80 -38.33 6.02
C VAL A 441 19.36 -39.50 6.85
N ARG A 442 19.88 -39.24 8.05
CA ARG A 442 20.30 -40.28 9.01
C ARG A 442 19.24 -41.35 9.30
N TYR A 443 17.96 -41.00 9.20
CA TYR A 443 16.86 -41.95 9.41
C TYR A 443 16.70 -42.94 8.25
N ALA A 444 17.41 -42.76 7.12
CA ALA A 444 17.39 -43.69 6.01
C ALA A 444 17.87 -45.09 6.42
N SER A 445 18.96 -45.18 7.20
CA SER A 445 19.44 -46.46 7.74
C SER A 445 18.43 -47.12 8.68
N GLU A 446 17.75 -46.32 9.51
CA GLU A 446 16.69 -46.83 10.39
C GLU A 446 15.54 -47.41 9.57
N LEU A 447 15.06 -46.68 8.55
CA LEU A 447 13.99 -47.14 7.66
C LEU A 447 14.37 -48.40 6.88
N GLN A 448 15.60 -48.49 6.39
CA GLN A 448 16.11 -49.68 5.72
C GLN A 448 16.14 -50.88 6.68
N ALA A 449 16.51 -50.67 7.95
CA ALA A 449 16.45 -51.71 8.98
C ALA A 449 15.01 -52.19 9.26
N LEU A 450 13.99 -51.36 9.00
CA LEU A 450 12.58 -51.76 9.05
C LEU A 450 12.14 -52.56 7.81
N GLY A 451 12.98 -52.71 6.78
CA GLY A 451 12.66 -53.39 5.53
C GLY A 451 12.11 -52.48 4.43
N ALA A 452 12.16 -51.16 4.60
CA ALA A 452 11.75 -50.20 3.57
C ALA A 452 12.80 -50.03 2.47
N ARG A 453 12.34 -49.75 1.25
CA ARG A 453 13.12 -49.08 0.22
C ARG A 453 13.04 -47.58 0.47
N VAL A 454 14.16 -46.88 0.58
CA VAL A 454 14.20 -45.45 0.90
C VAL A 454 14.58 -44.63 -0.33
N VAL A 455 13.68 -43.73 -0.71
CA VAL A 455 13.90 -42.74 -1.77
C VAL A 455 14.01 -41.37 -1.11
N VAL A 456 15.02 -40.58 -1.47
CA VAL A 456 15.20 -39.22 -0.92
C VAL A 456 15.00 -38.20 -2.02
N GLU A 457 14.00 -37.34 -1.86
CA GLU A 457 13.79 -36.16 -2.70
C GLU A 457 14.48 -34.94 -2.05
N CYS A 458 15.47 -34.36 -2.73
CA CYS A 458 16.28 -33.27 -2.17
C CYS A 458 16.75 -32.22 -3.18
N GLN A 459 17.39 -31.18 -2.64
CA GLN A 459 18.03 -30.11 -3.38
C GLN A 459 19.10 -30.68 -4.34
N PRO A 460 19.22 -30.18 -5.58
CA PRO A 460 20.21 -30.66 -6.55
C PRO A 460 21.65 -30.70 -6.03
N GLU A 461 22.03 -29.73 -5.20
CA GLU A 461 23.36 -29.58 -4.61
C GLU A 461 23.74 -30.70 -3.63
N LEU A 462 22.76 -31.48 -3.16
CA LEU A 462 22.96 -32.59 -2.24
C LEU A 462 22.93 -33.96 -2.91
N VAL A 463 22.48 -34.06 -4.17
CA VAL A 463 22.18 -35.35 -4.82
C VAL A 463 23.37 -36.31 -4.77
N ARG A 464 24.56 -35.85 -5.19
CA ARG A 464 25.80 -36.65 -5.19
C ARG A 464 26.23 -37.08 -3.79
N LEU A 465 26.03 -36.22 -2.79
CA LEU A 465 26.39 -36.53 -1.40
C LEU A 465 25.43 -37.58 -0.81
N ILE A 466 24.13 -37.33 -0.96
CA ILE A 466 23.06 -38.18 -0.39
C ILE A 466 23.03 -39.55 -1.05
N ALA A 467 23.44 -39.66 -2.32
CA ALA A 467 23.54 -40.95 -3.00
C ALA A 467 24.61 -41.88 -2.39
N ASN A 468 25.56 -41.34 -1.61
CA ASN A 468 26.57 -42.12 -0.89
C ASN A 468 26.19 -42.40 0.58
N THR A 469 24.98 -42.02 1.01
CA THR A 469 24.51 -42.23 2.37
C THR A 469 23.97 -43.66 2.54
N PRO A 470 24.45 -44.44 3.54
CA PRO A 470 23.87 -45.74 3.86
C PRO A 470 22.37 -45.66 4.14
N GLY A 471 21.63 -46.69 3.72
CA GLY A 471 20.18 -46.74 3.86
C GLY A 471 19.40 -46.02 2.76
N VAL A 472 20.05 -45.27 1.86
CA VAL A 472 19.39 -44.61 0.72
C VAL A 472 19.49 -45.49 -0.52
N ASP A 473 18.35 -45.89 -1.09
CA ASP A 473 18.29 -46.71 -2.30
C ASP A 473 18.25 -45.86 -3.59
N GLU A 474 17.66 -44.66 -3.51
CA GLU A 474 17.50 -43.76 -4.64
C GLU A 474 17.45 -42.30 -4.18
N VAL A 475 18.05 -41.41 -4.98
CA VAL A 475 18.01 -39.96 -4.74
C VAL A 475 17.42 -39.28 -5.95
N VAL A 476 16.44 -38.41 -5.70
CA VAL A 476 15.70 -37.70 -6.73
C VAL A 476 15.84 -36.19 -6.50
N PRO A 477 16.29 -35.41 -7.50
CA PRO A 477 16.31 -33.95 -7.38
C PRO A 477 14.88 -33.40 -7.28
N PHE A 478 14.73 -32.26 -6.60
CA PHE A 478 13.44 -31.57 -6.48
C PHE A 478 12.72 -31.41 -7.83
N GLY A 479 11.41 -31.67 -7.82
CA GLY A 479 10.55 -31.55 -8.99
C GLY A 479 10.67 -32.70 -9.99
N GLN A 480 11.54 -33.69 -9.74
CA GLN A 480 11.72 -34.86 -10.61
C GLN A 480 11.10 -36.15 -10.04
N LEU A 481 10.51 -36.09 -8.85
CA LEU A 481 9.81 -37.22 -8.25
C LEU A 481 8.57 -37.58 -9.08
N ARG A 482 8.56 -38.79 -9.64
CA ARG A 482 7.46 -39.30 -10.47
C ARG A 482 6.46 -40.16 -9.72
N ASP A 483 6.94 -40.86 -8.69
CA ASP A 483 6.16 -41.75 -7.84
C ASP A 483 6.28 -41.28 -6.40
N ALA A 484 5.14 -41.11 -5.72
CA ALA A 484 5.10 -40.69 -4.32
C ALA A 484 5.47 -41.83 -3.33
N GLY A 485 5.69 -43.05 -3.85
CA GLY A 485 5.91 -44.25 -3.06
C GLY A 485 4.68 -44.65 -2.25
N ASP A 486 4.83 -45.65 -1.38
CA ASP A 486 3.77 -46.08 -0.47
C ASP A 486 3.56 -45.09 0.67
N VAL A 487 4.63 -44.41 1.08
CA VAL A 487 4.68 -43.53 2.23
C VAL A 487 5.57 -42.33 1.92
N ARG A 488 5.02 -41.11 1.98
CA ARG A 488 5.80 -39.86 1.88
C ARG A 488 5.90 -39.17 3.24
N VAL A 489 7.11 -38.81 3.65
CA VAL A 489 7.39 -38.19 4.96
C VAL A 489 8.27 -36.95 4.75
N PRO A 490 7.74 -35.75 5.05
CA PRO A 490 8.58 -34.55 5.15
C PRO A 490 9.60 -34.71 6.29
N LEU A 491 10.82 -34.23 6.08
CA LEU A 491 11.94 -34.53 6.98
C LEU A 491 11.69 -34.14 8.44
N HIS A 492 11.10 -32.98 8.71
CA HIS A 492 10.86 -32.54 10.08
C HIS A 492 9.86 -33.44 10.84
N ASN A 493 9.00 -34.17 10.12
CA ASN A 493 8.07 -35.11 10.73
C ASN A 493 8.77 -36.38 11.24
N LEU A 494 10.01 -36.66 10.83
CA LEU A 494 10.74 -37.86 11.25
C LEU A 494 10.94 -37.93 12.77
N ILE A 495 11.06 -36.78 13.45
CA ILE A 495 11.13 -36.73 14.92
C ILE A 495 9.89 -37.41 15.53
N GLY A 496 8.70 -37.03 15.05
CA GLY A 496 7.43 -37.60 15.51
C GLY A 496 7.20 -39.01 14.99
N ALA A 497 7.56 -39.29 13.74
CA ALA A 497 7.36 -40.59 13.11
C ALA A 497 8.13 -41.72 13.80
N PHE A 498 9.32 -41.41 14.31
CA PHE A 498 10.15 -42.29 15.13
C PHE A 498 10.01 -42.06 16.64
N ARG A 499 9.11 -41.15 17.08
CA ARG A 499 8.95 -40.74 18.49
C ARG A 499 10.30 -40.48 19.18
N SER A 500 11.23 -39.86 18.46
CA SER A 500 12.61 -39.70 18.93
C SER A 500 12.65 -38.76 20.14
N THR A 501 13.54 -39.08 21.07
CA THR A 501 13.91 -38.24 22.22
C THR A 501 15.38 -37.82 22.07
N PRO A 502 15.89 -36.87 22.87
CA PRO A 502 17.31 -36.54 22.85
C PRO A 502 18.25 -37.75 23.03
N GLU A 503 17.79 -38.81 23.69
CA GLU A 503 18.53 -40.04 23.94
C GLU A 503 18.40 -41.08 22.82
N THR A 504 17.32 -41.01 22.02
CA THR A 504 17.00 -42.03 20.99
C THR A 504 17.08 -41.51 19.57
N VAL A 505 17.33 -40.22 19.36
CA VAL A 505 17.68 -39.73 18.02
C VAL A 505 18.86 -40.54 17.47
N PRO A 506 18.80 -41.02 16.21
CA PRO A 506 19.94 -41.70 15.61
C PRO A 506 21.13 -40.73 15.60
N ASN A 507 22.19 -41.03 16.33
CA ASN A 507 23.34 -40.12 16.47
C ASN A 507 24.67 -40.78 16.09
N THR A 508 24.64 -42.02 15.60
CA THR A 508 25.79 -42.72 15.06
C THR A 508 26.36 -41.96 13.87
N VAL A 509 27.65 -41.63 13.94
CA VAL A 509 28.42 -40.94 12.90
C VAL A 509 29.69 -41.74 12.58
N PRO A 510 30.21 -41.70 11.33
CA PRO A 510 29.64 -41.02 10.17
C PRO A 510 28.41 -41.72 9.60
N TYR A 511 27.45 -40.93 9.11
CA TYR A 511 26.36 -41.41 8.25
C TYR A 511 26.36 -40.71 6.88
N LEU A 512 27.11 -39.62 6.73
CA LEU A 512 27.43 -39.04 5.42
C LEU A 512 28.83 -39.51 5.01
N PHE A 513 29.01 -39.80 3.72
CA PHE A 513 30.30 -40.23 3.18
C PHE A 513 30.64 -39.40 1.93
N PRO A 514 31.89 -38.92 1.82
CA PRO A 514 32.32 -38.21 0.62
C PRO A 514 32.50 -39.18 -0.55
N VAL A 515 32.52 -38.65 -1.77
CA VAL A 515 32.96 -39.42 -2.94
C VAL A 515 34.44 -39.78 -2.75
N ALA A 516 34.75 -41.07 -2.69
CA ALA A 516 36.08 -41.57 -2.31
C ALA A 516 37.22 -40.99 -3.17
N ALA A 517 37.04 -40.94 -4.49
CA ALA A 517 38.04 -40.41 -5.41
C ALA A 517 38.35 -38.92 -5.18
N GLU A 518 37.33 -38.11 -4.87
CA GLU A 518 37.50 -36.68 -4.55
C GLU A 518 38.17 -36.50 -3.18
N ALA A 519 37.81 -37.34 -2.21
CA ALA A 519 38.42 -37.33 -0.88
C ALA A 519 39.92 -37.69 -0.95
N ASP A 520 40.29 -38.68 -1.75
CA ASP A 520 41.68 -39.08 -1.99
C ASP A 520 42.49 -37.97 -2.67
N ALA A 521 41.89 -37.28 -3.66
CA ALA A 521 42.52 -36.14 -4.32
C ALA A 521 42.81 -34.99 -3.34
N TRP A 522 41.86 -34.66 -2.46
CA TRP A 522 42.08 -33.66 -1.40
C TRP A 522 43.12 -34.10 -0.38
N ARG A 523 43.14 -35.38 -0.01
CA ARG A 523 44.15 -35.92 0.92
C ARG A 523 45.56 -35.71 0.37
N ALA A 524 45.81 -36.09 -0.88
CA ALA A 524 47.11 -35.93 -1.53
C ALA A 524 47.56 -34.46 -1.62
N ARG A 525 46.62 -33.53 -1.84
CA ARG A 525 46.92 -32.09 -1.86
C ARG A 525 47.24 -31.53 -0.47
N LEU A 526 46.48 -31.95 0.54
CA LEU A 526 46.64 -31.49 1.92
C LEU A 526 47.85 -32.10 2.63
N GLU A 527 48.36 -33.26 2.19
CA GLU A 527 49.62 -33.85 2.67
C GLU A 527 50.82 -32.90 2.55
N GLN A 528 50.77 -31.93 1.64
CA GLN A 528 51.81 -30.90 1.50
C GLN A 528 51.77 -29.83 2.61
N HIS A 529 50.68 -29.77 3.38
CA HIS A 529 50.49 -28.80 4.45
C HIS A 529 50.62 -29.51 5.80
N GLU A 530 51.70 -29.21 6.52
CA GLU A 530 51.93 -29.69 7.89
C GLU A 530 51.16 -28.83 8.90
N GLY A 531 50.58 -29.49 9.91
CA GLY A 531 49.85 -28.83 11.00
C GLY A 531 48.40 -29.30 11.15
N PHE A 532 47.75 -28.83 12.19
CA PHE A 532 46.36 -29.12 12.53
C PHE A 532 45.40 -28.37 11.60
N ARG A 533 44.63 -29.11 10.80
CA ARG A 533 43.82 -28.54 9.70
C ARG A 533 42.43 -28.17 10.19
N VAL A 534 42.13 -26.87 10.14
CA VAL A 534 40.87 -26.31 10.66
C VAL A 534 40.07 -25.67 9.55
N GLY A 535 38.82 -26.07 9.37
CA GLY A 535 37.88 -25.40 8.48
C GLY A 535 37.06 -24.34 9.21
N LEU A 536 36.87 -23.17 8.61
CA LEU A 536 36.13 -22.04 9.19
C LEU A 536 34.93 -21.63 8.31
N CYS A 537 33.73 -21.59 8.89
CA CYS A 537 32.50 -21.09 8.27
C CYS A 537 31.80 -20.10 9.20
N TRP A 538 31.78 -18.82 8.85
CA TRP A 538 31.39 -17.74 9.78
C TRP A 538 30.03 -17.10 9.47
N ALA A 539 29.41 -17.43 8.34
CA ALA A 539 28.11 -16.93 7.94
C ALA A 539 27.26 -18.01 7.25
N GLY A 540 25.94 -17.89 7.37
CA GLY A 540 24.99 -18.71 6.61
C GLY A 540 24.69 -18.13 5.24
N SER A 541 23.65 -18.67 4.60
CA SER A 541 23.12 -18.10 3.35
C SER A 541 22.59 -16.69 3.58
N PRO A 542 22.93 -15.69 2.74
CA PRO A 542 22.35 -14.35 2.79
C PRO A 542 20.82 -14.33 2.64
N LEU A 543 20.25 -15.36 2.00
CA LEU A 543 18.80 -15.50 1.81
C LEU A 543 18.07 -16.00 3.07
N HIS A 544 18.80 -16.46 4.09
CA HIS A 544 18.23 -16.97 5.32
C HIS A 544 17.79 -15.81 6.23
N GLN A 545 16.53 -15.80 6.67
CA GLN A 545 15.95 -14.69 7.45
C GLN A 545 16.77 -14.30 8.70
N ARG A 546 17.31 -15.28 9.42
CA ARG A 546 18.15 -15.05 10.61
C ARG A 546 19.65 -14.87 10.32
N ASN A 547 20.08 -14.69 9.07
CA ASN A 547 21.52 -14.72 8.75
C ASN A 547 22.33 -13.65 9.51
N GLY A 548 21.77 -12.46 9.72
CA GLY A 548 22.43 -11.40 10.47
C GLY A 548 22.76 -11.78 11.92
N SER A 549 21.82 -12.39 12.65
CA SER A 549 22.01 -12.73 14.07
C SER A 549 22.89 -13.96 14.31
N ARG A 550 23.21 -14.72 13.26
CA ARG A 550 24.03 -15.95 13.33
C ARG A 550 25.37 -15.82 12.61
N SER A 551 25.70 -14.66 12.06
CA SER A 551 26.96 -14.46 11.33
C SER A 551 27.96 -13.75 12.23
N VAL A 552 29.21 -14.24 12.22
CA VAL A 552 30.32 -13.65 12.95
C VAL A 552 31.00 -12.60 12.06
N PRO A 553 31.26 -11.37 12.55
CA PRO A 553 32.02 -10.37 11.80
C PRO A 553 33.40 -10.88 11.38
N LEU A 554 33.86 -10.46 10.19
CA LEU A 554 35.08 -10.98 9.57
C LEU A 554 36.34 -10.67 10.42
N ASP A 555 36.41 -9.47 10.98
CA ASP A 555 37.48 -9.03 11.88
C ASP A 555 37.53 -9.84 13.18
N VAL A 556 36.37 -10.24 13.69
CA VAL A 556 36.27 -11.08 14.88
C VAL A 556 36.72 -12.50 14.58
N ILE A 557 36.23 -13.15 13.51
CA ILE A 557 36.61 -14.53 13.18
C ILE A 557 38.08 -14.63 12.72
N ALA A 558 38.65 -13.59 12.12
CA ALA A 558 40.07 -13.54 11.74
C ALA A 558 41.01 -13.71 12.93
N SER A 559 40.56 -13.42 14.16
CA SER A 559 41.35 -13.67 15.36
C SER A 559 41.64 -15.15 15.64
N LEU A 560 40.93 -16.08 14.98
CA LEU A 560 41.19 -17.52 15.07
C LEU A 560 42.30 -18.01 14.11
N VAL A 561 42.85 -17.14 13.29
CA VAL A 561 43.86 -17.46 12.28
C VAL A 561 45.26 -17.09 12.78
N GLY A 562 46.28 -17.85 12.37
CA GLY A 562 47.69 -17.53 12.67
C GLY A 562 48.24 -18.15 13.95
N TYR A 563 47.52 -19.06 14.59
CA TYR A 563 48.03 -19.84 15.70
C TYR A 563 49.13 -20.83 15.23
N PRO A 564 50.30 -20.87 15.91
CA PRO A 564 51.37 -21.79 15.55
C PRO A 564 50.92 -23.26 15.51
N GLY A 565 51.32 -23.99 14.47
CA GLY A 565 50.96 -25.40 14.29
C GLY A 565 49.56 -25.64 13.72
N MET A 566 48.83 -24.59 13.37
CA MET A 566 47.48 -24.67 12.80
C MET A 566 47.43 -24.13 11.38
N VAL A 567 46.66 -24.79 10.53
CA VAL A 567 46.41 -24.38 9.15
C VAL A 567 44.91 -24.18 8.97
N CYS A 568 44.49 -22.93 8.79
CA CYS A 568 43.09 -22.56 8.63
C CYS A 568 42.69 -22.55 7.15
N TYR A 569 41.53 -23.14 6.87
CA TYR A 569 40.91 -23.18 5.55
C TYR A 569 39.54 -22.52 5.58
N SER A 570 39.24 -21.72 4.57
CA SER A 570 37.90 -21.16 4.37
C SER A 570 36.95 -22.29 3.94
N LEU A 571 35.79 -22.38 4.60
CA LEU A 571 34.63 -23.15 4.17
C LEU A 571 33.45 -22.23 3.79
N GLN A 572 33.68 -20.92 3.76
CA GLN A 572 32.63 -19.93 3.45
C GLN A 572 32.50 -19.75 1.94
N LYS A 573 31.57 -20.48 1.33
CA LYS A 573 31.25 -20.28 -0.09
C LYS A 573 30.57 -18.92 -0.31
N GLY A 574 31.06 -18.17 -1.30
CA GLY A 574 30.48 -16.88 -1.70
C GLY A 574 30.73 -15.72 -0.73
N ALA A 575 31.83 -15.76 0.04
CA ALA A 575 32.23 -14.64 0.88
C ALA A 575 32.49 -13.38 0.04
N ALA A 576 32.03 -12.22 0.52
CA ALA A 576 32.31 -10.93 -0.13
C ALA A 576 33.79 -10.56 -0.04
N GLU A 577 34.42 -10.89 1.09
CA GLU A 577 35.84 -10.67 1.37
C GLU A 577 36.47 -11.98 1.88
N PRO A 578 37.70 -12.32 1.45
CA PRO A 578 38.39 -13.51 1.92
C PRO A 578 38.84 -13.35 3.37
N LEU A 579 38.90 -14.45 4.11
CA LEU A 579 39.40 -14.46 5.48
C LEU A 579 40.94 -14.31 5.50
N PRO A 580 41.50 -13.22 6.06
CA PRO A 580 42.94 -13.00 6.04
C PRO A 580 43.72 -14.14 6.72
N GLY A 581 44.74 -14.66 6.05
CA GLY A 581 45.62 -15.72 6.57
C GLY A 581 45.05 -17.14 6.45
N ALA A 582 43.79 -17.32 6.05
CA ALA A 582 43.22 -18.63 5.76
C ALA A 582 43.40 -18.99 4.28
N ILE A 583 43.57 -20.29 3.99
CA ILE A 583 43.64 -20.80 2.63
C ILE A 583 42.22 -20.97 2.10
N ASP A 584 41.90 -20.35 0.97
CA ASP A 584 40.57 -20.42 0.36
C ASP A 584 40.60 -21.20 -0.97
N TRP A 585 39.97 -22.38 -0.96
CA TRP A 585 39.74 -23.21 -2.14
C TRP A 585 38.24 -23.41 -2.41
N THR A 586 37.37 -22.58 -1.81
CA THR A 586 35.91 -22.74 -1.92
C THR A 586 35.38 -22.57 -3.34
N ALA A 587 36.14 -21.91 -4.22
CA ALA A 587 35.85 -21.81 -5.65
C ALA A 587 35.86 -23.16 -6.38
N GLU A 588 36.58 -24.15 -5.84
CA GLU A 588 36.66 -25.52 -6.38
C GLU A 588 35.51 -26.41 -5.86
N PHE A 589 34.67 -25.91 -4.96
CA PHE A 589 33.53 -26.68 -4.42
C PHE A 589 32.32 -26.51 -5.33
N GLU A 590 32.09 -27.47 -6.23
CA GLU A 590 30.92 -27.46 -7.13
C GLU A 590 29.63 -27.65 -6.35
N ASP A 591 29.57 -28.69 -5.51
CA ASP A 591 28.43 -29.08 -4.71
C ASP A 591 28.82 -29.50 -3.27
N PHE A 592 27.87 -30.04 -2.50
CA PHE A 592 28.16 -30.51 -1.15
C PHE A 592 28.93 -31.84 -1.11
N ALA A 593 28.98 -32.61 -2.21
CA ALA A 593 29.84 -33.79 -2.26
C ALA A 593 31.33 -33.38 -2.33
N SER A 594 31.65 -32.35 -3.13
CA SER A 594 33.01 -31.78 -3.18
C SER A 594 33.40 -31.11 -1.86
N THR A 595 32.45 -30.41 -1.22
CA THR A 595 32.65 -29.84 0.11
C THR A 595 32.88 -30.94 1.15
N ALA A 596 32.12 -32.05 1.09
CA ALA A 596 32.29 -33.20 1.98
C ALA A 596 33.67 -33.86 1.84
N ALA A 597 34.13 -34.02 0.59
CA ALA A 597 35.43 -34.60 0.28
C ALA A 597 36.60 -33.77 0.84
N PHE A 598 36.47 -32.44 0.85
CA PHE A 598 37.45 -31.57 1.49
C PHE A 598 37.35 -31.63 3.02
N VAL A 599 36.14 -31.46 3.57
CA VAL A 599 35.89 -31.49 5.02
C VAL A 599 36.32 -32.81 5.65
N SER A 600 36.22 -33.94 4.93
CA SER A 600 36.68 -35.24 5.42
C SER A 600 38.18 -35.32 5.66
N GLN A 601 38.98 -34.38 5.15
CA GLN A 601 40.44 -34.31 5.35
C GLN A 601 40.85 -33.33 6.47
N LEU A 602 39.88 -32.63 7.07
CA LEU A 602 40.12 -31.69 8.16
C LEU A 602 40.10 -32.40 9.52
N ASP A 603 40.82 -31.83 10.48
CA ASP A 603 40.86 -32.31 11.85
C ASP A 603 39.75 -31.70 12.72
N LEU A 604 39.35 -30.47 12.43
CA LEU A 604 38.29 -29.73 13.13
C LEU A 604 37.55 -28.82 12.17
N VAL A 605 36.24 -28.67 12.38
CA VAL A 605 35.42 -27.67 11.70
C VAL A 605 34.84 -26.71 12.72
N ILE A 606 35.06 -25.41 12.53
CA ILE A 606 34.38 -24.35 13.28
C ILE A 606 33.36 -23.72 12.36
N SER A 607 32.11 -23.74 12.78
CA SER A 607 31.01 -23.23 11.97
C SER A 607 29.99 -22.53 12.84
N VAL A 608 29.36 -21.49 12.31
CA VAL A 608 28.04 -21.04 12.80
C VAL A 608 26.96 -22.10 12.51
N ASP A 609 25.71 -21.89 12.93
CA ASP A 609 24.52 -22.75 12.73
C ASP A 609 24.17 -23.05 11.25
N SER A 610 25.07 -23.62 10.46
CA SER A 610 25.04 -23.69 8.99
C SER A 610 24.98 -25.12 8.44
N ALA A 611 24.76 -25.22 7.13
CA ALA A 611 24.86 -26.49 6.42
C ALA A 611 26.23 -27.17 6.61
N VAL A 612 27.31 -26.39 6.77
CA VAL A 612 28.66 -26.91 7.03
C VAL A 612 28.75 -27.59 8.40
N ALA A 613 28.08 -27.06 9.44
CA ALA A 613 28.03 -27.70 10.75
C ALA A 613 27.36 -29.08 10.69
N HIS A 614 26.24 -29.18 9.96
CA HIS A 614 25.53 -30.44 9.74
C HIS A 614 26.33 -31.42 8.88
N LEU A 615 26.99 -30.95 7.83
CA LEU A 615 27.87 -31.75 6.99
C LEU A 615 29.02 -32.36 7.81
N ALA A 616 29.77 -31.52 8.53
CA ALA A 616 30.91 -31.96 9.32
C ALA A 616 30.48 -32.92 10.44
N GLY A 617 29.37 -32.62 11.12
CA GLY A 617 28.78 -33.51 12.10
C GLY A 617 28.36 -34.86 11.51
N GLY A 618 27.74 -34.87 10.31
CA GLY A 618 27.35 -36.11 9.63
C GLY A 618 28.52 -36.94 9.10
N LEU A 619 29.65 -36.30 8.80
CA LEU A 619 30.93 -36.94 8.48
C LEU A 619 31.69 -37.44 9.73
N GLY A 620 31.15 -37.23 10.94
CA GLY A 620 31.79 -37.62 12.19
C GLY A 620 33.04 -36.80 12.53
N LYS A 621 33.17 -35.59 11.98
CA LYS A 621 34.28 -34.69 12.32
C LYS A 621 34.02 -33.99 13.65
N PRO A 622 35.08 -33.65 14.42
CA PRO A 622 34.96 -32.69 15.50
C PRO A 622 34.40 -31.37 14.97
N VAL A 623 33.37 -30.84 15.65
CA VAL A 623 32.73 -29.57 15.28
C VAL A 623 32.67 -28.64 16.48
N TRP A 624 33.14 -27.41 16.32
CA TRP A 624 32.87 -26.33 17.26
C TRP A 624 31.83 -25.38 16.67
N LEU A 625 30.64 -25.40 17.24
CA LEU A 625 29.52 -24.60 16.81
C LEU A 625 29.55 -23.23 17.49
N LEU A 626 29.67 -22.17 16.69
CA LEU A 626 29.46 -20.79 17.13
C LEU A 626 27.96 -20.52 17.14
N ASN A 627 27.33 -20.71 18.29
CA ASN A 627 25.89 -20.67 18.45
C ASN A 627 25.40 -19.25 18.82
N ARG A 628 24.28 -18.87 18.22
CA ARG A 628 23.63 -17.58 18.46
C ARG A 628 22.92 -17.55 19.82
N PHE A 629 22.65 -16.35 20.31
CA PHE A 629 22.06 -16.10 21.63
C PHE A 629 20.76 -16.88 21.92
N ASP A 630 19.78 -16.84 21.01
CA ASP A 630 18.46 -17.50 21.15
C ASP A 630 18.50 -19.02 20.97
N SER A 631 19.66 -19.56 20.54
CA SER A 631 19.86 -20.94 20.11
C SER A 631 18.92 -21.38 18.97
N CYS A 632 19.27 -22.45 18.26
CA CYS A 632 18.30 -23.19 17.45
C CYS A 632 17.77 -24.35 18.27
N TRP A 633 16.51 -24.74 18.08
CA TRP A 633 15.93 -25.90 18.76
C TRP A 633 16.77 -27.18 18.59
N ARG A 634 17.49 -27.32 17.48
CA ARG A 634 18.40 -28.45 17.18
C ARG A 634 19.53 -28.58 18.20
N TRP A 635 19.97 -27.46 18.76
CA TRP A 635 21.12 -27.36 19.65
C TRP A 635 20.72 -27.33 21.12
N MET A 636 19.41 -27.24 21.40
CA MET A 636 18.85 -27.13 22.75
C MET A 636 19.35 -25.89 23.53
N GLU A 637 18.79 -25.67 24.73
CA GLU A 637 19.06 -24.48 25.54
C GLU A 637 20.24 -24.65 26.51
N GLU A 638 20.33 -25.68 27.34
CA GLU A 638 21.29 -25.70 28.45
C GLU A 638 22.53 -26.56 28.21
N ARG A 639 22.78 -26.95 26.96
CA ARG A 639 23.79 -27.94 26.60
C ARG A 639 24.98 -27.34 25.85
N ILE A 640 26.16 -27.88 26.15
CA ILE A 640 27.40 -27.61 25.43
C ILE A 640 27.69 -28.67 24.36
N ASP A 641 27.00 -29.82 24.39
CA ASP A 641 27.09 -30.91 23.43
C ASP A 641 25.86 -30.93 22.50
N SER A 642 25.76 -31.90 21.59
CA SER A 642 24.58 -32.06 20.72
C SER A 642 24.01 -33.47 20.78
N PRO A 643 22.68 -33.64 20.96
CA PRO A 643 22.07 -34.97 20.86
C PRO A 643 22.17 -35.54 19.44
N TRP A 644 22.28 -34.67 18.43
CA TRP A 644 22.37 -35.06 17.01
C TRP A 644 23.80 -35.37 16.56
N TYR A 645 24.82 -34.75 17.16
CA TYR A 645 26.20 -34.87 16.71
C TYR A 645 27.12 -35.08 17.91
N PRO A 646 27.50 -36.33 18.22
CA PRO A 646 28.30 -36.65 19.40
C PRO A 646 29.69 -35.98 19.43
N THR A 647 30.20 -35.57 18.26
CA THR A 647 31.49 -34.91 18.10
C THR A 647 31.40 -33.38 18.11
N LEU A 648 30.22 -32.81 18.40
CA LEU A 648 29.98 -31.37 18.38
C LEU A 648 30.04 -30.76 19.78
N THR A 649 30.73 -29.64 19.89
CA THR A 649 30.76 -28.76 21.07
C THR A 649 30.24 -27.38 20.70
N GLN A 650 29.46 -26.75 21.58
CA GLN A 650 28.82 -25.46 21.37
C GLN A 650 29.51 -24.35 22.15
N PHE A 651 29.66 -23.19 21.51
CA PHE A 651 30.07 -21.93 22.11
C PHE A 651 28.99 -20.91 21.82
N ARG A 652 28.27 -20.45 22.86
CA ARG A 652 27.09 -19.61 22.69
C ARG A 652 27.35 -18.16 23.08
N GLN A 653 26.75 -17.24 22.33
CA GLN A 653 26.63 -15.85 22.74
C GLN A 653 25.86 -15.70 24.07
N GLU A 654 26.40 -14.88 24.98
CA GLU A 654 25.68 -14.43 26.18
C GLU A 654 24.73 -13.27 25.90
N LYS A 655 25.03 -12.47 24.85
CA LYS A 655 24.23 -11.32 24.42
C LYS A 655 24.06 -11.33 22.90
N PRO A 656 22.89 -10.96 22.36
CA PRO A 656 22.69 -10.88 20.92
C PRO A 656 23.77 -10.04 20.24
N GLY A 657 24.42 -10.61 19.22
CA GLY A 657 25.42 -9.90 18.41
C GLY A 657 26.82 -9.78 19.02
N ASP A 658 27.01 -10.11 20.31
CA ASP A 658 28.32 -10.06 20.95
C ASP A 658 29.12 -11.36 20.72
N TRP A 659 29.79 -11.43 19.57
CA TRP A 659 30.58 -12.60 19.17
C TRP A 659 32.00 -12.64 19.76
N ALA A 660 32.52 -11.51 20.24
CA ALA A 660 33.91 -11.44 20.70
C ALA A 660 34.21 -12.38 21.89
N PRO A 661 33.34 -12.50 22.93
CA PRO A 661 33.53 -13.49 24.00
C PRO A 661 33.55 -14.93 23.47
N VAL A 662 32.64 -15.26 22.54
CA VAL A 662 32.52 -16.60 21.95
C VAL A 662 33.83 -17.00 21.26
N VAL A 663 34.35 -16.10 20.41
CA VAL A 663 35.58 -16.35 19.67
C VAL A 663 36.81 -16.39 20.58
N ARG A 664 36.85 -15.60 21.67
CA ARG A 664 37.91 -15.73 22.68
C ARG A 664 37.91 -17.09 23.37
N SER A 665 36.75 -17.61 23.77
CA SER A 665 36.67 -18.96 24.38
C SER A 665 37.14 -20.04 23.40
N VAL A 666 36.81 -19.91 22.13
CA VAL A 666 37.30 -20.81 21.07
C VAL A 666 38.83 -20.72 20.92
N ALA A 667 39.39 -19.51 20.93
CA ALA A 667 40.83 -19.28 20.89
C ALA A 667 41.58 -19.87 22.09
N GLU A 668 41.00 -19.79 23.30
CA GLU A 668 41.54 -20.43 24.49
C GLU A 668 41.56 -21.95 24.36
N CYS A 669 40.47 -22.54 23.85
CA CYS A 669 40.43 -23.98 23.53
C CYS A 669 41.46 -24.35 22.46
N PHE A 670 41.70 -23.50 21.45
CA PHE A 670 42.74 -23.72 20.45
C PHE A 670 44.14 -23.79 21.05
N ALA A 671 44.46 -22.86 21.96
CA ALA A 671 45.76 -22.85 22.61
C ALA A 671 46.03 -24.15 23.38
N ILE A 672 44.99 -24.72 24.01
CA ILE A 672 45.08 -26.01 24.72
C ILE A 672 45.33 -27.15 23.73
N VAL A 673 44.51 -27.27 22.67
CA VAL A 673 44.66 -28.33 21.65
C VAL A 673 46.02 -28.25 20.95
N ALA A 674 46.49 -27.04 20.63
CA ALA A 674 47.80 -26.83 20.02
C ALA A 674 48.93 -27.23 20.97
N HIS A 675 48.80 -26.95 22.28
CA HIS A 675 49.79 -27.32 23.29
C HIS A 675 49.85 -28.84 23.50
N GLU A 676 48.71 -29.52 23.61
CA GLU A 676 48.62 -30.98 23.77
C GLU A 676 49.23 -31.75 22.59
N ARG A 677 49.18 -31.19 21.38
CA ARG A 677 49.75 -31.79 20.17
C ARG A 677 51.22 -31.45 19.93
N ALA A 678 51.74 -30.43 20.60
CA ALA A 678 53.15 -30.07 20.54
C ALA A 678 54.03 -30.88 21.53
N GLN A 679 53.39 -31.55 22.51
CA GLN A 679 53.98 -32.54 23.40
C GLN A 679 53.93 -33.93 22.76
#